data_AF-A0A6P0YUL2-F1
#
_entry.id   AF-A0A6P0YUL2-F1
#
_cell.length_a   1.000
_cell.length_b   1.000
_cell.length_c   1.000
_cell.angle_alpha   90.00
_cell.angle_beta   90.00
_cell.angle_gamma   90.00
#
_symmetry.space_group_name_H-M   'P 1'
#
loop_
_entity.id
_entity.type
_entity.pdbx_description
1 polymer ?
#
loop_
_entity_poly.entity_id
_entity_poly.type
_entity_poly.pdbx_seq_one_letter_code
_entity_poly.pdbx_strand_id
1 'polypeptide(L)'
;MARILLVEDNELNRDMLSRRLRRRGYEVTVAVDGADAIATIATTKPDLILMDMSLPIMDGWEATQTLKADPNTADIPIIALTAHAMAGEREKALAVGCDDYDTKPVEIKRLLKKMEVFLGGATAASSNATAPKSSVPTSSPTSPQAQMPPQSAEQTGHHQPIPSQAMPSQPISSHSSQPIPSQSINFGEPGNVPLVGKLLVVDDNEANRDMFYRRLKRKGHTVVTASSGEEAMAIVQQTRVDVILLDVMMPGMDGFETLRQIRQTYSQLQLPVIMVTAKVESQDMVQAFEWGANDYVTKPIDFDLAIARIQNQLLAIQAMRRQSSFQPPAASPRPSAPSSPTVPSSTSPSISTPLSPTPTYTNPLSTPSSTTSFRANSGPEPSSPPSFRPPAPIVEMKRDRLADRYEILQVLTDNPFSQLLIAKDIQQPGQPLYFLKRLNASALPLSSNTPSPIEAMHSFLSQEIPRLQTMSRHSHITTFIDTFEHEGSIYLVQEFVDGDLLADELQTRSPLPFTQVVPLFKDLFETLEFLHRQQIIHGELHSRHLMRRRSDDQLMLIDFGAAQRMLAQLTSNGLTETGYIQGYMPPEQYTGTLLFSSDVYALGMLILYALTGKTPEHITRNRVTGELQWRELTNVDDKTAAVIQKMIYQDYASRYAYPEEASKDLLFQWYTLRFKRTLS
;
A
#
# COMPACT_ATOMS: atom_id res chain seq x y z
N MET A 1 -14.94 -33.23 -26.12
CA MET A 1 -14.11 -32.45 -25.17
C MET A 1 -14.65 -31.04 -25.25
N ALA A 2 -15.12 -30.44 -24.15
CA ALA A 2 -15.77 -29.13 -24.23
C ALA A 2 -14.74 -28.03 -24.51
N ARG A 3 -15.05 -27.16 -25.47
CA ARG A 3 -14.26 -26.02 -25.91
C ARG A 3 -14.72 -24.78 -25.16
N ILE A 4 -13.81 -24.20 -24.39
CA ILE A 4 -14.05 -23.01 -23.59
C ILE A 4 -13.32 -21.85 -24.24
N LEU A 5 -14.01 -20.73 -24.45
CA LEU A 5 -13.35 -19.45 -24.71
C LEU A 5 -13.17 -18.72 -23.39
N LEU A 6 -11.93 -18.40 -23.04
CA LEU A 6 -11.60 -17.57 -21.90
C LEU A 6 -11.21 -16.16 -22.38
N VAL A 7 -12.03 -15.17 -22.08
CA VAL A 7 -11.78 -13.76 -22.37
C VAL A 7 -11.28 -13.08 -21.09
N GLU A 8 -10.00 -12.70 -21.08
CA GLU A 8 -9.33 -12.10 -19.93
C GLU A 8 -8.09 -11.35 -20.44
N ASP A 9 -7.99 -10.05 -20.16
CA ASP A 9 -6.92 -9.17 -20.63
C ASP A 9 -5.59 -9.42 -19.90
N ASN A 10 -5.67 -9.72 -18.61
CA ASN A 10 -4.54 -10.00 -17.75
C ASN A 10 -3.88 -11.34 -18.11
N GLU A 11 -2.66 -11.28 -18.66
CA GLU A 11 -1.89 -12.46 -19.07
C GLU A 11 -1.74 -13.50 -17.96
N LEU A 12 -1.60 -13.07 -16.70
CA LEU A 12 -1.38 -13.96 -15.56
C LEU A 12 -2.64 -14.76 -15.20
N ASN A 13 -3.80 -14.10 -15.21
CA ASN A 13 -5.10 -14.75 -15.00
C ASN A 13 -5.44 -15.69 -16.17
N ARG A 14 -5.23 -15.23 -17.41
CA ARG A 14 -5.43 -15.99 -18.65
C ARG A 14 -4.59 -17.27 -18.68
N ASP A 15 -3.29 -17.18 -18.37
CA ASP A 15 -2.38 -18.33 -18.28
C ASP A 15 -2.75 -19.27 -17.12
N MET A 16 -3.12 -18.75 -15.95
CA MET A 16 -3.49 -19.56 -14.80
C MET A 16 -4.80 -20.33 -15.02
N LEU A 17 -5.87 -19.65 -15.44
CA LEU A 17 -7.18 -20.26 -15.67
C LEU A 17 -7.13 -21.27 -16.82
N SER A 18 -6.54 -20.90 -17.97
CA SER A 18 -6.42 -21.82 -19.10
C SER A 18 -5.67 -23.11 -18.75
N ARG A 19 -4.57 -23.04 -17.97
CA ARG A 19 -3.86 -24.24 -17.47
C ARG A 19 -4.67 -25.06 -16.47
N ARG A 20 -5.49 -24.43 -15.63
CA ARG A 20 -6.35 -25.14 -14.66
C ARG A 20 -7.48 -25.87 -15.38
N LEU A 21 -8.10 -25.23 -16.37
CA LEU A 21 -9.16 -25.80 -17.20
C LEU A 21 -8.63 -26.90 -18.14
N ARG A 22 -7.51 -26.69 -18.83
CA ARG A 22 -6.86 -27.73 -19.66
C ARG A 22 -6.51 -28.99 -18.86
N ARG A 23 -6.01 -28.85 -17.63
CA ARG A 23 -5.79 -29.99 -16.70
C ARG A 23 -7.06 -30.73 -16.26
N ARG A 24 -8.24 -30.14 -16.45
CA ARG A 24 -9.55 -30.78 -16.22
C ARG A 24 -10.17 -31.36 -17.49
N GLY A 25 -9.44 -31.37 -18.60
CA GLY A 25 -9.93 -31.95 -19.86
C GLY A 25 -10.79 -30.99 -20.69
N TYR A 26 -10.67 -29.68 -20.49
CA TYR A 26 -11.25 -28.68 -21.38
C TYR A 26 -10.26 -28.28 -22.47
N GLU A 27 -10.74 -28.15 -23.70
CA GLU A 27 -10.01 -27.42 -24.74
C GLU A 27 -10.24 -25.92 -24.47
N VAL A 28 -9.18 -25.12 -24.41
CA VAL A 28 -9.31 -23.69 -24.05
C VAL A 28 -8.64 -22.84 -25.12
N THR A 29 -9.44 -22.05 -25.83
CA THR A 29 -8.95 -20.89 -26.59
C THR A 29 -9.07 -19.66 -25.71
N VAL A 30 -8.26 -18.65 -25.99
CA VAL A 30 -8.23 -17.42 -25.20
C VAL A 30 -8.40 -16.20 -26.10
N ALA A 31 -9.04 -15.17 -25.58
CA ALA A 31 -9.09 -13.83 -26.15
C ALA A 31 -8.65 -12.80 -25.09
N VAL A 32 -8.15 -11.65 -25.53
CA VAL A 32 -7.60 -10.61 -24.64
C VAL A 32 -8.54 -9.42 -24.40
N ASP A 33 -9.56 -9.26 -25.22
CA ASP A 33 -10.60 -8.23 -25.09
C ASP A 33 -11.91 -8.69 -25.77
N GLY A 34 -12.97 -7.88 -25.67
CA GLY A 34 -14.27 -8.19 -26.24
C GLY A 34 -14.29 -8.29 -27.77
N ALA A 35 -13.45 -7.52 -28.47
CA ALA A 35 -13.40 -7.53 -29.94
C ALA A 35 -12.65 -8.77 -30.46
N ASP A 36 -11.55 -9.14 -29.80
CA ASP A 36 -10.83 -10.39 -30.00
C ASP A 36 -11.71 -11.61 -29.69
N ALA A 37 -12.57 -11.53 -28.66
CA ALA A 37 -13.55 -12.58 -28.37
C ALA A 37 -14.54 -12.78 -29.52
N ILE A 38 -15.15 -11.71 -30.04
CA ILE A 38 -16.08 -11.77 -31.19
C ILE A 38 -15.39 -12.36 -32.43
N ALA A 39 -14.18 -11.91 -32.75
CA ALA A 39 -13.39 -12.44 -33.87
C ALA A 39 -13.04 -13.93 -33.68
N THR A 40 -12.69 -14.32 -32.45
CA THR A 40 -12.31 -15.70 -32.10
C THR A 40 -13.49 -16.66 -32.11
N ILE A 41 -14.70 -16.24 -31.71
CA ILE A 41 -15.90 -17.10 -31.67
C ILE A 41 -16.28 -17.61 -33.06
N ALA A 42 -16.16 -16.76 -34.09
CA ALA A 42 -16.46 -17.11 -35.49
C ALA A 42 -15.67 -18.34 -36.00
N THR A 43 -14.46 -18.57 -35.48
CA THR A 43 -13.60 -19.70 -35.86
C THR A 43 -13.62 -20.85 -34.85
N THR A 44 -13.71 -20.55 -33.56
CA THR A 44 -13.58 -21.54 -32.47
C THR A 44 -14.89 -22.25 -32.12
N LYS A 45 -16.04 -21.58 -32.28
CA LYS A 45 -17.38 -22.06 -31.88
C LYS A 45 -17.38 -22.72 -30.49
N PRO A 46 -17.07 -21.98 -29.41
CA PRO A 46 -16.95 -22.54 -28.07
C PRO A 46 -18.29 -23.09 -27.57
N ASP A 47 -18.21 -24.10 -26.70
CA ASP A 47 -19.37 -24.71 -26.03
C ASP A 47 -19.74 -23.94 -24.74
N LEU A 48 -18.85 -23.06 -24.24
CA LEU A 48 -19.08 -22.09 -23.16
C LEU A 48 -18.05 -20.96 -23.20
N ILE A 49 -18.46 -19.74 -22.82
CA ILE A 49 -17.60 -18.56 -22.71
C ILE A 49 -17.44 -18.17 -21.23
N LEU A 50 -16.19 -17.95 -20.81
CA LEU A 50 -15.83 -17.29 -19.56
C LEU A 50 -15.43 -15.85 -19.90
N MET A 51 -16.24 -14.88 -19.51
CA MET A 51 -16.10 -13.47 -19.91
C MET A 51 -15.71 -12.62 -18.72
N ASP A 52 -14.49 -12.07 -18.69
CA ASP A 52 -14.19 -10.96 -17.79
C ASP A 52 -15.04 -9.73 -18.14
N MET A 53 -15.60 -9.07 -17.13
CA MET A 53 -16.45 -7.90 -17.34
C MET A 53 -15.63 -6.60 -17.48
N SER A 54 -14.39 -6.59 -16.99
CA SER A 54 -13.52 -5.39 -16.93
C SER A 54 -12.43 -5.39 -18.01
N LEU A 55 -12.80 -5.68 -19.26
CA LEU A 55 -11.86 -5.75 -20.40
C LEU A 55 -11.53 -4.36 -20.99
N PRO A 56 -10.31 -4.15 -21.53
CA PRO A 56 -9.93 -2.95 -22.27
C PRO A 56 -10.50 -2.97 -23.70
N ILE A 57 -10.51 -1.81 -24.37
CA ILE A 57 -10.98 -1.59 -25.75
C ILE A 57 -12.49 -1.81 -25.93
N MET A 58 -12.98 -3.04 -25.74
CA MET A 58 -14.39 -3.41 -25.67
C MET A 58 -14.58 -4.21 -24.39
N ASP A 59 -15.43 -3.71 -23.49
CA ASP A 59 -15.67 -4.34 -22.19
C ASP A 59 -16.53 -5.62 -22.32
N GLY A 60 -16.56 -6.42 -21.25
CA GLY A 60 -17.31 -7.68 -21.26
C GLY A 60 -18.84 -7.49 -21.31
N TRP A 61 -19.35 -6.30 -20.99
CA TRP A 61 -20.77 -5.97 -21.05
C TRP A 61 -21.20 -5.76 -22.51
N GLU A 62 -20.47 -4.94 -23.25
CA GLU A 62 -20.67 -4.67 -24.68
C GLU A 62 -20.45 -5.94 -25.51
N ALA A 63 -19.40 -6.70 -25.21
CA ALA A 63 -19.14 -7.99 -25.86
C ALA A 63 -20.28 -8.99 -25.63
N THR A 64 -20.77 -9.13 -24.39
CA THR A 64 -21.89 -10.03 -24.06
C THR A 64 -23.17 -9.62 -24.80
N GLN A 65 -23.54 -8.33 -24.80
CA GLN A 65 -24.72 -7.86 -25.52
C GLN A 65 -24.62 -8.14 -27.02
N THR A 66 -23.45 -7.91 -27.62
CA THR A 66 -23.20 -8.17 -29.04
C THR A 66 -23.35 -9.66 -29.37
N LEU A 67 -22.78 -10.54 -28.54
CA LEU A 67 -22.85 -12.00 -28.72
C LEU A 67 -24.24 -12.58 -28.47
N LYS A 68 -25.04 -11.98 -27.57
CA LYS A 68 -26.43 -12.39 -27.31
C LYS A 68 -27.42 -11.79 -28.31
N ALA A 69 -27.02 -10.77 -29.08
CA ALA A 69 -27.82 -10.20 -30.17
C ALA A 69 -27.66 -10.93 -31.52
N ASP A 70 -26.53 -11.60 -31.77
CA ASP A 70 -26.31 -12.42 -32.98
C ASP A 70 -26.94 -13.83 -32.83
N PRO A 71 -27.92 -14.21 -33.68
CA PRO A 71 -28.54 -15.55 -33.65
C PRO A 71 -27.57 -16.72 -33.80
N ASN A 72 -26.35 -16.51 -34.29
CA ASN A 72 -25.33 -17.55 -34.44
C ASN A 72 -24.53 -17.82 -33.15
N THR A 73 -24.61 -16.91 -32.16
CA THR A 73 -23.83 -16.99 -30.91
C THR A 73 -24.68 -16.86 -29.64
N ALA A 74 -25.94 -16.41 -29.74
CA ALA A 74 -26.82 -16.18 -28.59
C ALA A 74 -27.04 -17.43 -27.71
N ASP A 75 -27.08 -18.61 -28.31
CA ASP A 75 -27.25 -19.89 -27.61
C ASP A 75 -26.00 -20.36 -26.84
N ILE A 76 -24.84 -19.71 -27.02
CA ILE A 76 -23.61 -20.08 -26.31
C ILE A 76 -23.70 -19.59 -24.85
N PRO A 77 -23.53 -20.46 -23.84
CA PRO A 77 -23.55 -20.05 -22.44
C PRO A 77 -22.40 -19.10 -22.09
N ILE A 78 -22.71 -17.98 -21.44
CA ILE A 78 -21.73 -16.99 -20.97
C ILE A 78 -21.76 -16.93 -19.44
N ILE A 79 -20.63 -17.24 -18.80
CA ILE A 79 -20.42 -16.98 -17.37
C ILE A 79 -19.56 -15.73 -17.22
N ALA A 80 -20.13 -14.67 -16.63
CA ALA A 80 -19.40 -13.45 -16.29
C ALA A 80 -18.37 -13.69 -15.17
N LEU A 81 -17.20 -13.08 -15.24
CA LEU A 81 -16.21 -13.04 -14.17
C LEU A 81 -16.14 -11.61 -13.62
N THR A 82 -16.81 -11.33 -12.50
CA THR A 82 -16.98 -9.97 -11.97
C THR A 82 -15.96 -9.62 -10.88
N ALA A 83 -15.61 -8.34 -10.73
CA ALA A 83 -14.64 -7.91 -9.73
C ALA A 83 -15.21 -7.83 -8.30
N HIS A 84 -16.53 -7.69 -8.14
CA HIS A 84 -17.17 -7.52 -6.84
C HIS A 84 -18.29 -8.53 -6.58
N ALA A 85 -18.55 -8.77 -5.29
CA ALA A 85 -19.63 -9.64 -4.80
C ALA A 85 -20.86 -8.85 -4.29
N MET A 86 -20.94 -7.55 -4.60
CA MET A 86 -22.03 -6.69 -4.14
C MET A 86 -23.35 -7.00 -4.85
N ALA A 87 -24.46 -6.81 -4.13
CA ALA A 87 -25.80 -6.89 -4.72
C ALA A 87 -25.95 -5.83 -5.84
N GLY A 88 -26.34 -6.25 -7.04
CA GLY A 88 -26.47 -5.41 -8.22
C GLY A 88 -25.62 -5.83 -9.42
N GLU A 89 -24.40 -6.35 -9.23
CA GLU A 89 -23.58 -6.82 -10.39
C GLU A 89 -24.13 -8.12 -10.99
N ARG A 90 -24.64 -9.02 -10.15
CA ARG A 90 -25.37 -10.23 -10.58
C ARG A 90 -26.57 -9.86 -11.44
N GLU A 91 -27.40 -8.94 -10.96
CA GLU A 91 -28.62 -8.50 -11.64
C GLU A 91 -28.29 -7.85 -12.99
N LYS A 92 -27.21 -7.05 -13.05
CA LYS A 92 -26.69 -6.49 -14.30
C LYS A 92 -26.20 -7.58 -15.26
N ALA A 93 -25.41 -8.56 -14.78
CA ALA A 93 -24.84 -9.61 -15.63
C ALA A 93 -25.94 -10.43 -16.31
N LEU A 94 -26.97 -10.81 -15.55
CA LEU A 94 -28.14 -11.49 -16.09
C LEU A 94 -28.97 -10.59 -17.01
N ALA A 95 -29.07 -9.28 -16.73
CA ALA A 95 -29.81 -8.34 -17.56
C ALA A 95 -29.14 -8.07 -18.93
N VAL A 96 -27.83 -8.22 -19.07
CA VAL A 96 -27.12 -8.15 -20.36
C VAL A 96 -27.08 -9.48 -21.13
N GLY A 97 -27.63 -10.55 -20.54
CA GLY A 97 -27.75 -11.86 -21.19
C GLY A 97 -26.69 -12.89 -20.80
N CYS A 98 -25.92 -12.69 -19.72
CA CYS A 98 -25.12 -13.78 -19.15
C CYS A 98 -26.03 -14.85 -18.55
N ASP A 99 -25.60 -16.10 -18.62
CA ASP A 99 -26.34 -17.27 -18.14
C ASP A 99 -26.01 -17.56 -16.66
N ASP A 100 -24.81 -17.21 -16.20
CA ASP A 100 -24.41 -17.14 -14.79
C ASP A 100 -23.26 -16.13 -14.61
N TYR A 101 -22.75 -15.99 -13.38
CA TYR A 101 -21.61 -15.16 -13.03
C TYR A 101 -20.75 -15.84 -11.95
N ASP A 102 -19.47 -15.52 -11.85
CA ASP A 102 -18.58 -15.89 -10.75
C ASP A 102 -17.73 -14.69 -10.34
N THR A 103 -17.42 -14.56 -9.05
CA THR A 103 -16.71 -13.40 -8.51
C THR A 103 -15.21 -13.66 -8.45
N LYS A 104 -14.39 -12.70 -8.90
CA LYS A 104 -12.95 -12.68 -8.65
C LYS A 104 -12.71 -12.47 -7.14
N PRO A 105 -11.69 -13.11 -6.53
CA PRO A 105 -10.76 -14.06 -7.11
C PRO A 105 -11.42 -15.40 -7.47
N VAL A 106 -11.07 -15.94 -8.64
CA VAL A 106 -11.76 -17.11 -9.23
C VAL A 106 -11.38 -18.40 -8.50
N GLU A 107 -12.33 -18.95 -7.74
CA GLU A 107 -12.21 -20.26 -7.10
C GLU A 107 -12.52 -21.39 -8.09
N ILE A 108 -11.49 -22.12 -8.51
CA ILE A 108 -11.62 -23.14 -9.56
C ILE A 108 -12.67 -24.22 -9.25
N LYS A 109 -12.88 -24.59 -7.97
CA LYS A 109 -13.92 -25.56 -7.59
C LYS A 109 -15.35 -25.00 -7.78
N ARG A 110 -15.56 -23.73 -7.46
CA ARG A 110 -16.85 -23.03 -7.61
C ARG A 110 -17.17 -22.82 -9.08
N LEU A 111 -16.20 -22.31 -9.84
CA LEU A 111 -16.36 -22.06 -11.27
C LEU A 111 -16.66 -23.35 -12.05
N LEU A 112 -15.94 -24.45 -11.78
CA LEU A 112 -16.20 -25.73 -12.43
C LEU A 112 -17.61 -26.24 -12.19
N LYS A 113 -18.13 -26.13 -10.96
CA LYS A 113 -19.50 -26.52 -10.64
C LYS A 113 -20.54 -25.74 -11.46
N LYS A 114 -20.28 -24.47 -11.79
CA LYS A 114 -21.14 -23.65 -12.67
C LYS A 114 -21.00 -24.07 -14.13
N MET A 115 -19.77 -24.23 -14.62
CA MET A 115 -19.50 -24.71 -15.99
C MET A 115 -20.16 -26.07 -16.25
N GLU A 116 -20.14 -26.99 -15.28
CA GLU A 116 -20.76 -28.32 -15.36
C GLU A 116 -22.29 -28.26 -15.54
N VAL A 117 -22.98 -27.22 -15.03
CA VAL A 117 -24.43 -27.03 -15.24
C VAL A 117 -24.75 -26.77 -16.71
N PHE A 118 -23.95 -25.94 -17.38
CA PHE A 118 -24.17 -25.54 -18.78
C PHE A 118 -23.61 -26.56 -19.77
N LEU A 119 -22.46 -27.16 -19.47
CA LEU A 119 -21.81 -28.17 -20.33
C LEU A 119 -22.44 -29.56 -20.19
N GLY A 120 -23.14 -29.83 -19.08
CA GLY A 120 -23.79 -31.11 -18.79
C GLY A 120 -24.97 -31.48 -19.70
N GLY A 121 -25.47 -30.55 -20.52
CA GLY A 121 -26.56 -30.81 -21.47
C GLY A 121 -26.13 -31.59 -22.72
N ALA A 122 -24.83 -31.62 -23.06
CA ALA A 122 -24.35 -32.12 -24.35
C ALA A 122 -23.85 -33.59 -24.34
N THR A 123 -23.81 -34.27 -23.19
CA THR A 123 -23.15 -35.58 -23.02
C THR A 123 -24.09 -36.73 -22.64
N ALA A 124 -25.39 -36.61 -22.94
CA ALA A 124 -26.40 -37.67 -22.71
C ALA A 124 -26.83 -38.42 -24.00
N ALA A 125 -25.98 -38.43 -25.04
CA ALA A 125 -26.29 -39.03 -26.35
C ALA A 125 -25.23 -40.04 -26.86
N SER A 126 -24.61 -40.83 -25.97
CA SER A 126 -23.98 -42.11 -26.35
C SER A 126 -23.73 -43.01 -25.13
N SER A 127 -23.99 -44.32 -25.26
CA SER A 127 -23.86 -45.38 -24.23
C SER A 127 -24.57 -45.10 -22.88
N ASN A 128 -25.70 -45.72 -22.54
CA ASN A 128 -25.84 -47.17 -22.41
C ASN A 128 -27.31 -47.63 -22.44
N ALA A 129 -27.54 -48.83 -22.98
CA ALA A 129 -28.85 -49.47 -22.96
C ALA A 129 -28.99 -50.42 -21.76
N THR A 130 -29.78 -50.02 -20.75
CA THR A 130 -30.45 -50.97 -19.84
C THR A 130 -31.66 -50.33 -19.14
N ALA A 131 -32.85 -50.84 -19.44
CA ALA A 131 -34.07 -50.71 -18.63
C ALA A 131 -34.26 -52.00 -17.79
N PRO A 132 -35.28 -52.14 -16.91
CA PRO A 132 -36.33 -51.20 -16.47
C PRO A 132 -36.23 -50.94 -14.93
N LYS A 133 -37.17 -50.35 -14.16
CA LYS A 133 -38.64 -50.18 -14.21
C LYS A 133 -39.09 -48.90 -13.47
N SER A 134 -40.38 -48.57 -13.59
CA SER A 134 -41.31 -47.93 -12.62
C SER A 134 -40.76 -46.98 -11.53
N SER A 135 -41.31 -45.78 -11.31
CA SER A 135 -42.73 -45.39 -11.43
C SER A 135 -42.92 -43.86 -11.54
N VAL A 136 -44.07 -43.44 -12.06
CA VAL A 136 -44.56 -42.05 -12.14
C VAL A 136 -45.97 -42.03 -11.51
N PRO A 137 -46.33 -40.99 -10.74
CA PRO A 137 -47.33 -40.01 -11.22
C PRO A 137 -46.81 -38.57 -11.06
N THR A 138 -46.62 -37.80 -12.13
CA THR A 138 -47.61 -36.85 -12.69
C THR A 138 -48.32 -35.94 -11.68
N SER A 139 -47.89 -34.68 -11.63
CA SER A 139 -48.79 -33.53 -11.81
C SER A 139 -48.05 -32.28 -12.28
N SER A 140 -48.69 -31.56 -13.20
CA SER A 140 -48.39 -30.21 -13.65
C SER A 140 -49.73 -29.44 -13.64
N PRO A 141 -49.77 -28.15 -13.97
CA PRO A 141 -49.00 -27.03 -13.44
C PRO A 141 -49.94 -25.95 -12.85
N THR A 142 -49.46 -24.97 -12.09
CA THR A 142 -50.20 -23.71 -11.90
C THR A 142 -49.29 -22.53 -11.59
N SER A 143 -49.29 -21.54 -12.49
CA SER A 143 -48.83 -20.18 -12.21
C SER A 143 -50.05 -19.27 -12.10
N PRO A 144 -50.10 -18.32 -11.14
CA PRO A 144 -50.98 -17.16 -11.22
C PRO A 144 -50.22 -15.92 -11.70
N GLN A 145 -50.86 -15.14 -12.56
CA GLN A 145 -50.40 -13.83 -13.02
C GLN A 145 -50.68 -12.73 -11.96
N ALA A 146 -49.82 -11.72 -11.91
CA ALA A 146 -50.14 -10.36 -11.42
C ALA A 146 -49.26 -9.38 -12.22
N GLN A 147 -49.77 -8.70 -13.25
CA GLN A 147 -50.55 -7.45 -13.20
C GLN A 147 -49.72 -6.21 -12.83
N MET A 148 -49.44 -5.39 -13.85
CA MET A 148 -49.00 -3.99 -13.71
C MET A 148 -50.19 -3.07 -13.39
N PRO A 149 -49.96 -1.94 -12.68
CA PRO A 149 -50.75 -0.73 -12.80
C PRO A 149 -50.16 0.26 -13.84
N PRO A 150 -50.93 1.26 -14.31
CA PRO A 150 -50.65 1.97 -15.56
C PRO A 150 -49.87 3.29 -15.41
N GLN A 151 -49.47 3.81 -16.58
CA GLN A 151 -48.85 5.13 -16.78
C GLN A 151 -49.81 6.29 -16.46
N SER A 152 -49.23 7.43 -16.06
CA SER A 152 -49.78 8.76 -16.37
C SER A 152 -48.63 9.61 -16.92
N ALA A 153 -48.88 10.28 -18.04
CA ALA A 153 -47.93 11.14 -18.72
C ALA A 153 -48.25 12.61 -18.43
N GLU A 154 -47.28 13.50 -18.58
CA GLU A 154 -47.48 14.79 -19.27
C GLU A 154 -46.15 15.49 -19.61
N GLN A 155 -46.08 16.05 -20.84
CA GLN A 155 -45.35 17.26 -21.25
C GLN A 155 -43.80 17.32 -21.04
N THR A 156 -42.96 17.86 -21.94
CA THR A 156 -43.10 18.51 -23.28
C THR A 156 -41.72 18.46 -23.96
N GLY A 157 -41.64 18.68 -25.30
CA GLY A 157 -40.36 18.96 -25.97
C GLY A 157 -40.22 18.36 -27.37
N HIS A 158 -40.77 19.03 -28.39
CA HIS A 158 -40.42 18.73 -29.79
C HIS A 158 -38.97 19.12 -30.09
N HIS A 159 -38.25 18.31 -30.88
CA HIS A 159 -37.78 18.68 -32.23
C HIS A 159 -37.33 17.42 -33.00
N GLN A 160 -37.77 17.28 -34.26
CA GLN A 160 -37.32 16.23 -35.17
C GLN A 160 -36.08 16.68 -35.99
N PRO A 161 -35.28 15.73 -36.52
CA PRO A 161 -34.02 16.03 -37.20
C PRO A 161 -34.19 16.34 -38.70
N ILE A 162 -33.19 17.01 -39.28
CA ILE A 162 -33.01 17.16 -40.74
C ILE A 162 -31.66 16.50 -41.12
N PRO A 163 -31.60 15.69 -42.21
CA PRO A 163 -30.40 14.91 -42.56
C PRO A 163 -29.48 15.62 -43.57
N SER A 164 -28.23 15.16 -43.66
CA SER A 164 -27.33 15.36 -44.81
C SER A 164 -26.34 14.19 -44.83
N GLN A 165 -26.54 13.19 -45.71
CA GLN A 165 -26.08 13.13 -47.11
C GLN A 165 -24.58 12.80 -47.25
N ALA A 166 -24.26 11.89 -48.17
CA ALA A 166 -22.97 11.25 -48.31
C ALA A 166 -22.50 11.17 -49.78
N MET A 167 -21.22 10.82 -49.96
CA MET A 167 -20.53 10.45 -51.23
C MET A 167 -20.19 11.62 -52.20
N PRO A 168 -19.19 11.48 -53.10
CA PRO A 168 -18.40 10.28 -53.44
C PRO A 168 -16.85 10.47 -53.42
N SER A 169 -16.13 9.47 -53.93
CA SER A 169 -14.68 9.23 -53.77
C SER A 169 -13.83 9.38 -55.05
N GLN A 170 -12.49 9.37 -54.89
CA GLN A 170 -11.41 9.00 -55.86
C GLN A 170 -10.89 10.04 -56.90
N PRO A 171 -9.70 9.84 -57.53
CA PRO A 171 -8.38 9.36 -57.02
C PRO A 171 -7.19 10.22 -57.57
N ILE A 172 -5.97 9.62 -57.73
CA ILE A 172 -4.73 10.13 -58.42
C ILE A 172 -3.82 11.01 -57.53
N SER A 173 -2.49 10.81 -57.39
CA SER A 173 -1.56 9.74 -57.83
C SER A 173 -0.28 9.68 -56.98
N SER A 174 0.44 8.57 -57.09
CA SER A 174 1.73 8.24 -56.46
C SER A 174 2.93 9.10 -56.88
N HIS A 175 3.85 9.36 -55.96
CA HIS A 175 5.29 9.29 -56.25
C HIS A 175 6.04 8.52 -55.17
N SER A 176 6.83 7.55 -55.62
CA SER A 176 7.67 6.67 -54.82
C SER A 176 9.02 7.29 -54.49
N SER A 177 9.50 7.13 -53.27
CA SER A 177 10.93 7.12 -52.92
C SER A 177 11.14 6.26 -51.68
N GLN A 178 12.06 5.30 -51.76
CA GLN A 178 12.38 4.40 -50.65
C GLN A 178 13.18 5.12 -49.55
N PRO A 179 12.99 4.79 -48.27
CA PRO A 179 13.84 5.29 -47.20
C PRO A 179 15.19 4.56 -47.17
N ILE A 180 16.28 5.32 -47.27
CA ILE A 180 17.64 4.89 -46.93
C ILE A 180 17.75 4.84 -45.40
N PRO A 181 18.45 3.85 -44.80
CA PRO A 181 18.42 3.63 -43.35
C PRO A 181 19.18 4.72 -42.58
N SER A 182 18.45 5.60 -41.90
CA SER A 182 19.00 6.49 -40.87
C SER A 182 19.13 5.74 -39.54
N GLN A 183 20.37 5.55 -39.07
CA GLN A 183 20.66 4.99 -37.76
C GLN A 183 20.18 5.93 -36.64
N SER A 184 19.04 5.62 -36.02
CA SER A 184 18.63 6.25 -34.76
C SER A 184 19.44 5.64 -33.61
N ILE A 185 20.38 6.40 -33.07
CA ILE A 185 21.18 6.00 -31.91
C ILE A 185 20.24 5.83 -30.71
N ASN A 186 20.19 4.63 -30.16
CA ASN A 186 19.33 4.30 -29.03
C ASN A 186 19.93 4.89 -27.74
N PHE A 187 19.50 6.08 -27.33
CA PHE A 187 19.83 6.66 -26.03
C PHE A 187 19.04 5.92 -24.94
N GLY A 188 19.54 4.76 -24.52
CA GLY A 188 19.03 4.06 -23.35
C GLY A 188 19.28 4.88 -22.09
N GLU A 189 18.24 5.08 -21.27
CA GLU A 189 18.37 5.72 -19.96
C GLU A 189 19.24 4.84 -19.02
N PRO A 190 20.26 5.42 -18.36
CA PRO A 190 21.05 4.69 -17.38
C PRO A 190 20.36 4.73 -16.01
N GLY A 191 19.48 3.78 -15.67
CA GLY A 191 18.89 3.83 -14.33
C GLY A 191 17.87 2.82 -13.80
N ASN A 192 17.39 1.81 -14.54
CA ASN A 192 16.54 0.77 -13.91
C ASN A 192 16.63 -0.60 -14.58
N VAL A 193 17.76 -1.30 -14.38
CA VAL A 193 17.87 -2.72 -14.73
C VAL A 193 17.49 -3.53 -13.49
N PRO A 194 16.44 -4.39 -13.54
CA PRO A 194 16.07 -5.24 -12.40
C PRO A 194 17.27 -6.05 -11.92
N LEU A 195 17.46 -6.17 -10.60
CA LEU A 195 18.60 -6.93 -10.10
C LEU A 195 18.38 -8.41 -10.38
N VAL A 196 19.23 -8.95 -11.25
CA VAL A 196 19.30 -10.38 -11.55
C VAL A 196 20.16 -11.07 -10.50
N GLY A 197 19.72 -12.25 -10.07
CA GLY A 197 20.39 -13.08 -9.08
C GLY A 197 20.08 -14.56 -9.29
N LYS A 198 20.81 -15.43 -8.60
CA LYS A 198 20.59 -16.87 -8.59
C LYS A 198 19.65 -17.25 -7.45
N LEU A 199 18.46 -17.71 -7.79
CA LEU A 199 17.39 -18.02 -6.85
C LEU A 199 17.24 -19.54 -6.70
N LEU A 200 16.92 -20.01 -5.50
CA LEU A 200 16.47 -21.37 -5.24
C LEU A 200 14.99 -21.33 -4.86
N VAL A 201 14.17 -22.13 -5.52
CA VAL A 201 12.74 -22.32 -5.20
C VAL A 201 12.56 -23.72 -4.64
N VAL A 202 12.11 -23.81 -3.40
CA VAL A 202 11.84 -25.06 -2.69
C VAL A 202 10.33 -25.10 -2.40
N ASP A 203 9.62 -26.06 -3.00
CA ASP A 203 8.18 -26.29 -2.82
C ASP A 203 7.91 -27.73 -3.25
N ASP A 204 7.12 -28.50 -2.51
CA ASP A 204 6.90 -29.93 -2.81
C ASP A 204 6.07 -30.14 -4.09
N ASN A 205 5.29 -29.12 -4.47
CA ASN A 205 4.38 -29.14 -5.59
C ASN A 205 5.07 -28.73 -6.90
N GLU A 206 5.17 -29.67 -7.84
CA GLU A 206 5.77 -29.44 -9.15
C GLU A 206 5.17 -28.25 -9.91
N ALA A 207 3.85 -28.02 -9.80
CA ALA A 207 3.19 -26.92 -10.48
C ALA A 207 3.54 -25.54 -9.90
N ASN A 208 3.83 -25.47 -8.59
CA ASN A 208 4.32 -24.24 -7.95
C ASN A 208 5.78 -23.98 -8.36
N ARG A 209 6.64 -25.01 -8.31
CA ARG A 209 8.04 -24.92 -8.76
C ARG A 209 8.14 -24.45 -10.21
N ASP A 210 7.38 -25.05 -11.13
CA ASP A 210 7.34 -24.67 -12.54
C ASP A 210 6.84 -23.23 -12.75
N MET A 211 5.79 -22.81 -12.01
CA MET A 211 5.28 -21.44 -12.06
C MET A 211 6.36 -20.42 -11.65
N PHE A 212 6.98 -20.62 -10.48
CA PHE A 212 8.05 -19.75 -10.00
C PHE A 212 9.24 -19.77 -10.96
N TYR A 213 9.71 -20.95 -11.38
CA TYR A 213 10.81 -21.10 -12.33
C TYR A 213 10.58 -20.28 -13.61
N ARG A 214 9.43 -20.45 -14.27
CA ARG A 214 9.13 -19.74 -15.53
C ARG A 214 9.00 -18.23 -15.35
N ARG A 215 8.35 -17.77 -14.27
CA ARG A 215 8.12 -16.33 -14.06
C ARG A 215 9.39 -15.60 -13.60
N LEU A 216 10.14 -16.19 -12.66
CA LEU A 216 11.42 -15.63 -12.19
C LEU A 216 12.47 -15.64 -13.31
N LYS A 217 12.56 -16.71 -14.11
CA LYS A 217 13.46 -16.77 -15.27
C LYS A 217 13.11 -15.73 -16.35
N ARG A 218 11.82 -15.43 -16.56
CA ARG A 218 11.37 -14.33 -17.44
C ARG A 218 11.80 -12.94 -16.95
N LYS A 219 11.94 -12.74 -15.63
CA LYS A 219 12.52 -11.52 -15.03
C LYS A 219 14.05 -11.54 -15.01
N GLY A 220 14.70 -12.49 -15.70
CA GLY A 220 16.15 -12.60 -15.89
C GLY A 220 16.88 -13.47 -14.85
N HIS A 221 16.23 -13.89 -13.77
CA HIS A 221 16.88 -14.66 -12.70
C HIS A 221 17.36 -16.05 -13.17
N THR A 222 18.51 -16.47 -12.63
CA THR A 222 18.92 -17.88 -12.74
C THR A 222 18.20 -18.66 -11.66
N VAL A 223 17.24 -19.51 -12.03
CA VAL A 223 16.44 -20.26 -11.05
C VAL A 223 16.91 -21.71 -10.98
N VAL A 224 17.16 -22.17 -9.76
CA VAL A 224 17.32 -23.59 -9.40
C VAL A 224 16.08 -23.98 -8.59
N THR A 225 15.65 -25.24 -8.66
CA THR A 225 14.48 -25.75 -7.95
C THR A 225 14.85 -26.96 -7.10
N ALA A 226 14.23 -27.09 -5.93
CA ALA A 226 14.29 -28.27 -5.08
C ALA A 226 12.87 -28.71 -4.71
N SER A 227 12.67 -30.00 -4.54
CA SER A 227 11.39 -30.65 -4.20
C SER A 227 11.24 -30.98 -2.72
N SER A 228 12.31 -30.89 -1.93
CA SER A 228 12.31 -31.07 -0.47
C SER A 228 13.40 -30.26 0.23
N GLY A 229 13.36 -30.20 1.56
CA GLY A 229 14.39 -29.56 2.38
C GLY A 229 15.78 -30.19 2.24
N GLU A 230 15.86 -31.51 2.12
CA GLU A 230 17.12 -32.25 1.94
C GLU A 230 17.78 -31.90 0.60
N GLU A 231 17.00 -31.82 -0.49
CA GLU A 231 17.49 -31.40 -1.81
C GLU A 231 17.94 -29.93 -1.79
N ALA A 232 17.21 -29.06 -1.09
CA ALA A 232 17.60 -27.66 -0.90
C ALA A 232 18.95 -27.53 -0.17
N MET A 233 19.15 -28.27 0.92
CA MET A 233 20.40 -28.29 1.67
C MET A 233 21.57 -28.81 0.83
N ALA A 234 21.37 -29.87 0.03
CA ALA A 234 22.39 -30.38 -0.89
C ALA A 234 22.78 -29.34 -1.96
N ILE A 235 21.81 -28.61 -2.52
CA ILE A 235 22.06 -27.54 -3.49
C ILE A 235 22.82 -26.38 -2.85
N VAL A 236 22.42 -25.93 -1.66
CA VAL A 236 23.06 -24.80 -0.94
C VAL A 236 24.52 -25.11 -0.58
N GLN A 237 24.85 -26.37 -0.24
CA GLN A 237 26.22 -26.80 0.02
C GLN A 237 27.10 -26.85 -1.24
N GLN A 238 26.53 -27.24 -2.39
CA GLN A 238 27.29 -27.42 -3.65
C GLN A 238 27.33 -26.16 -4.52
N THR A 239 26.36 -25.25 -4.35
CA THR A 239 26.09 -24.16 -5.27
C THR A 239 25.73 -22.89 -4.51
N ARG A 240 26.44 -21.79 -4.79
CA ARG A 240 26.05 -20.46 -4.31
C ARG A 240 24.68 -20.08 -4.86
N VAL A 241 23.77 -19.74 -3.95
CA VAL A 241 22.46 -19.12 -4.19
C VAL A 241 22.48 -17.72 -3.58
N ASP A 242 21.75 -16.77 -4.16
CA ASP A 242 21.60 -15.41 -3.64
C ASP A 242 20.35 -15.29 -2.73
N VAL A 243 19.19 -15.87 -3.12
CA VAL A 243 17.96 -15.86 -2.31
C VAL A 243 17.22 -17.20 -2.43
N ILE A 244 16.61 -17.68 -1.35
CA ILE A 244 15.77 -18.87 -1.32
C ILE A 244 14.30 -18.47 -1.14
N LEU A 245 13.41 -19.02 -1.97
CA LEU A 245 11.97 -19.10 -1.69
C LEU A 245 11.67 -20.50 -1.17
N LEU A 246 11.11 -20.61 0.04
CA LEU A 246 11.00 -21.87 0.78
C LEU A 246 9.57 -22.09 1.26
N ASP A 247 8.88 -23.07 0.68
CA ASP A 247 7.58 -23.51 1.14
C ASP A 247 7.65 -24.02 2.59
N VAL A 248 6.68 -23.63 3.40
CA VAL A 248 6.57 -24.06 4.80
C VAL A 248 6.17 -25.54 4.87
N MET A 249 5.19 -25.94 4.06
CA MET A 249 4.52 -27.24 4.17
C MET A 249 5.09 -28.24 3.16
N MET A 250 6.16 -28.95 3.54
CA MET A 250 6.79 -29.98 2.71
C MET A 250 6.86 -31.33 3.46
N PRO A 251 6.77 -32.47 2.76
CA PRO A 251 6.96 -33.79 3.36
C PRO A 251 8.44 -34.08 3.62
N GLY A 252 8.73 -34.80 4.71
CA GLY A 252 10.11 -35.01 5.17
C GLY A 252 10.57 -33.82 6.00
N MET A 253 11.73 -33.24 5.68
CA MET A 253 12.18 -31.97 6.26
C MET A 253 11.27 -30.81 5.82
N ASP A 254 10.51 -30.25 6.76
CA ASP A 254 9.63 -29.10 6.51
C ASP A 254 10.42 -27.79 6.29
N GLY A 255 9.72 -26.73 5.88
CA GLY A 255 10.36 -25.45 5.60
C GLY A 255 11.01 -24.80 6.83
N PHE A 256 10.50 -25.04 8.03
CA PHE A 256 11.03 -24.48 9.27
C PHE A 256 12.26 -25.23 9.79
N GLU A 257 12.31 -26.56 9.63
CA GLU A 257 13.51 -27.35 9.87
C GLU A 257 14.60 -27.02 8.84
N THR A 258 14.23 -26.90 7.56
CA THR A 258 15.12 -26.44 6.47
C THR A 258 15.73 -25.07 6.80
N LEU A 259 14.90 -24.08 7.20
CA LEU A 259 15.36 -22.76 7.63
C LEU A 259 16.33 -22.84 8.81
N ARG A 260 16.02 -23.63 9.84
CA ARG A 260 16.88 -23.81 11.02
C ARG A 260 18.24 -24.43 10.65
N GLN A 261 18.30 -25.39 9.73
CA GLN A 261 19.57 -25.96 9.24
C GLN A 261 20.37 -24.94 8.39
N ILE A 262 19.71 -24.16 7.54
CA ILE A 262 20.36 -23.05 6.80
C ILE A 262 21.01 -22.07 7.80
N ARG A 263 20.30 -21.72 8.88
CA ARG A 263 20.76 -20.73 9.88
C ARG A 263 21.88 -21.22 10.79
N GLN A 264 22.14 -22.52 10.87
CA GLN A 264 23.35 -23.05 11.51
C GLN A 264 24.63 -22.73 10.70
N THR A 265 24.51 -22.47 9.40
CA THR A 265 25.66 -22.28 8.48
C THR A 265 25.74 -20.87 7.88
N TYR A 266 24.60 -20.24 7.60
CA TYR A 266 24.51 -18.95 6.90
C TYR A 266 23.65 -17.93 7.65
N SER A 267 24.19 -16.73 7.87
CA SER A 267 23.42 -15.63 8.43
C SER A 267 22.34 -15.12 7.47
N GLN A 268 21.35 -14.39 7.99
CA GLN A 268 20.28 -13.75 7.22
C GLN A 268 20.81 -12.87 6.07
N LEU A 269 21.95 -12.20 6.26
CA LEU A 269 22.56 -11.34 5.25
C LEU A 269 23.38 -12.12 4.20
N GLN A 270 23.90 -13.29 4.57
CA GLN A 270 24.68 -14.16 3.66
C GLN A 270 23.78 -14.96 2.72
N LEU A 271 22.65 -15.46 3.24
CA LEU A 271 21.68 -16.25 2.48
C LEU A 271 20.25 -15.92 2.96
N PRO A 272 19.61 -14.90 2.36
CA PRO A 272 18.21 -14.59 2.59
C PRO A 272 17.26 -15.74 2.25
N VAL A 273 16.29 -15.96 3.14
CA VAL A 273 15.22 -16.94 2.97
C VAL A 273 13.87 -16.24 3.09
N ILE A 274 13.03 -16.40 2.06
CA ILE A 274 11.66 -15.92 1.98
C ILE A 274 10.75 -17.14 2.13
N MET A 275 10.01 -17.23 3.22
CA MET A 275 9.08 -18.34 3.45
C MET A 275 7.85 -18.22 2.54
N VAL A 276 7.31 -19.32 2.03
CA VAL A 276 6.05 -19.33 1.28
C VAL A 276 5.04 -20.13 2.09
N THR A 277 3.99 -19.50 2.62
CA THR A 277 3.08 -20.11 3.61
C THR A 277 1.64 -20.19 3.11
N ALA A 278 0.95 -21.30 3.39
CA ALA A 278 -0.50 -21.44 3.17
C ALA A 278 -1.35 -21.00 4.38
N LYS A 279 -0.72 -20.75 5.54
CA LYS A 279 -1.38 -20.24 6.74
C LYS A 279 -1.11 -18.75 6.92
N VAL A 280 -2.17 -18.03 7.27
CA VAL A 280 -2.17 -16.60 7.63
C VAL A 280 -2.30 -16.44 9.17
N GLU A 281 -2.00 -17.50 9.92
CA GLU A 281 -2.01 -17.46 11.39
C GLU A 281 -0.76 -16.72 11.89
N SER A 282 -0.97 -15.64 12.64
CA SER A 282 0.08 -14.69 13.03
C SER A 282 1.24 -15.34 13.79
N GLN A 283 1.00 -16.46 14.48
CA GLN A 283 1.99 -17.19 15.25
C GLN A 283 3.05 -17.86 14.36
N ASP A 284 2.65 -18.58 13.31
CA ASP A 284 3.58 -19.23 12.37
C ASP A 284 4.49 -18.20 11.68
N MET A 285 3.96 -16.99 11.43
CA MET A 285 4.65 -15.89 10.77
C MET A 285 5.66 -15.19 11.70
N VAL A 286 5.29 -14.94 12.96
CA VAL A 286 6.23 -14.44 13.99
C VAL A 286 7.35 -15.44 14.21
N GLN A 287 7.02 -16.72 14.34
CA GLN A 287 7.97 -17.80 14.58
C GLN A 287 8.94 -18.00 13.40
N ALA A 288 8.50 -17.76 12.15
CA ALA A 288 9.38 -17.71 10.99
C ALA A 288 10.49 -16.65 11.13
N PHE A 289 10.15 -15.43 11.58
CA PHE A 289 11.14 -14.36 11.79
C PHE A 289 12.06 -14.65 12.97
N GLU A 290 11.54 -15.20 14.08
CA GLU A 290 12.35 -15.64 15.23
C GLU A 290 13.38 -16.71 14.85
N TRP A 291 13.02 -17.62 13.95
CA TRP A 291 13.94 -18.63 13.38
C TRP A 291 14.80 -18.09 12.23
N GLY A 292 14.76 -16.79 11.97
CA GLY A 292 15.66 -16.10 11.07
C GLY A 292 15.22 -16.09 9.61
N ALA A 293 13.95 -16.26 9.28
CA ALA A 293 13.46 -15.87 7.95
C ALA A 293 13.77 -14.38 7.71
N ASN A 294 14.05 -14.02 6.45
CA ASN A 294 14.20 -12.62 6.07
C ASN A 294 12.85 -12.00 5.72
N ASP A 295 11.92 -12.82 5.22
CA ASP A 295 10.63 -12.39 4.74
C ASP A 295 9.66 -13.58 4.57
N TYR A 296 8.41 -13.32 4.20
CA TYR A 296 7.44 -14.35 3.81
C TYR A 296 6.54 -13.90 2.63
N VAL A 297 5.86 -14.86 2.01
CA VAL A 297 4.82 -14.67 0.98
C VAL A 297 3.67 -15.64 1.30
N THR A 298 2.43 -15.17 1.28
CA THR A 298 1.24 -16.00 1.51
C THR A 298 0.80 -16.71 0.22
N LYS A 299 0.19 -17.89 0.34
CA LYS A 299 -0.55 -18.59 -0.72
C LYS A 299 -2.03 -18.21 -0.56
N PRO A 300 -2.76 -17.79 -1.61
CA PRO A 300 -2.34 -17.71 -3.02
C PRO A 300 -1.28 -16.64 -3.26
N ILE A 301 -0.24 -17.01 -4.01
CA ILE A 301 0.96 -16.20 -4.23
C ILE A 301 0.63 -14.98 -5.09
N ASP A 302 0.68 -13.80 -4.49
CA ASP A 302 0.95 -12.56 -5.22
C ASP A 302 2.40 -12.62 -5.73
N PHE A 303 2.54 -12.67 -7.04
CA PHE A 303 3.83 -12.84 -7.68
C PHE A 303 4.62 -11.52 -7.76
N ASP A 304 3.96 -10.37 -7.85
CA ASP A 304 4.63 -9.09 -7.95
C ASP A 304 5.11 -8.64 -6.55
N LEU A 305 4.34 -8.95 -5.49
CA LEU A 305 4.81 -8.89 -4.11
C LEU A 305 6.02 -9.82 -3.87
N ALA A 306 5.98 -11.06 -4.38
CA ALA A 306 7.11 -11.99 -4.27
C ALA A 306 8.36 -11.45 -5.00
N ILE A 307 8.21 -10.86 -6.18
CA ILE A 307 9.30 -10.17 -6.90
C ILE A 307 9.85 -9.01 -6.09
N ALA A 308 9.00 -8.14 -5.52
CA ALA A 308 9.46 -7.01 -4.71
C ALA A 308 10.30 -7.48 -3.50
N ARG A 309 9.83 -8.51 -2.78
CA ARG A 309 10.58 -9.10 -1.66
C ARG A 309 11.92 -9.69 -2.11
N ILE A 310 11.98 -10.40 -3.25
CA ILE A 310 13.25 -10.90 -3.84
C ILE A 310 14.20 -9.75 -4.18
N GLN A 311 13.71 -8.69 -4.84
CA GLN A 311 14.52 -7.54 -5.25
C GLN A 311 15.11 -6.82 -4.04
N ASN A 312 14.33 -6.65 -2.95
CA ASN A 312 14.81 -6.10 -1.68
C ASN A 312 15.98 -6.92 -1.08
N GLN A 313 15.88 -8.25 -1.07
CA GLN A 313 16.98 -9.10 -0.59
C GLN A 313 18.22 -9.02 -1.50
N LEU A 314 18.04 -8.96 -2.82
CA LEU A 314 19.15 -8.80 -3.78
C LEU A 314 19.85 -7.43 -3.64
N LEU A 315 19.10 -6.35 -3.39
CA LEU A 315 19.64 -5.02 -3.09
C LEU A 315 20.53 -5.06 -1.83
N ALA A 316 20.04 -5.67 -0.74
CA ALA A 316 20.79 -5.79 0.51
C ALA A 316 22.11 -6.57 0.33
N ILE A 317 22.06 -7.69 -0.40
CA ILE A 317 23.23 -8.49 -0.76
C ILE A 317 24.24 -7.68 -1.58
N GLN A 318 23.78 -6.89 -2.56
CA GLN A 318 24.69 -6.07 -3.39
C GLN A 318 25.33 -4.94 -2.58
N ALA A 319 24.59 -4.29 -1.68
CA ALA A 319 25.13 -3.26 -0.79
C ALA A 319 26.24 -3.83 0.11
N MET A 320 26.01 -5.01 0.71
CA MET A 320 27.02 -5.72 1.51
C MET A 320 28.26 -6.08 0.67
N ARG A 321 28.08 -6.67 -0.52
CA ARG A 321 29.19 -7.04 -1.43
C ARG A 321 30.02 -5.82 -1.83
N ARG A 322 29.40 -4.66 -2.07
CA ARG A 322 30.09 -3.39 -2.35
C ARG A 322 30.94 -2.92 -1.16
N GLN A 323 30.39 -2.94 0.06
CA GLN A 323 31.12 -2.56 1.27
C GLN A 323 32.33 -3.50 1.52
N SER A 324 32.17 -4.82 1.35
CA SER A 324 33.27 -5.77 1.49
C SER A 324 34.34 -5.66 0.39
N SER A 325 34.02 -5.08 -0.76
CA SER A 325 34.96 -4.83 -1.87
C SER A 325 35.76 -3.52 -1.73
N PHE A 326 35.41 -2.65 -0.77
CA PHE A 326 35.99 -1.32 -0.63
C PHE A 326 37.28 -1.34 0.21
N GLN A 327 38.35 -1.92 -0.35
CA GLN A 327 39.68 -1.84 0.24
C GLN A 327 40.37 -0.55 -0.24
N PRO A 328 40.74 0.39 0.64
CA PRO A 328 41.39 1.63 0.23
C PRO A 328 42.75 1.32 -0.43
N PRO A 329 43.16 2.08 -1.47
CA PRO A 329 44.42 1.83 -2.16
C PRO A 329 45.59 1.93 -1.17
N ALA A 330 46.45 0.91 -1.19
CA ALA A 330 47.61 0.84 -0.30
C ALA A 330 48.48 2.10 -0.45
N ALA A 331 48.77 2.76 0.68
CA ALA A 331 49.51 4.01 0.69
C ALA A 331 50.89 3.83 0.04
N SER A 332 51.20 4.67 -0.96
CA SER A 332 52.50 4.68 -1.62
C SER A 332 53.61 4.98 -0.61
N PRO A 333 54.78 4.33 -0.71
CA PRO A 333 55.84 4.48 0.29
C PRO A 333 56.41 5.91 0.27
N ARG A 334 56.40 6.58 1.43
CA ARG A 334 57.15 7.83 1.61
C ARG A 334 58.66 7.55 1.65
N PRO A 335 59.51 8.44 1.12
CA PRO A 335 60.96 8.28 1.20
C PRO A 335 61.45 8.39 2.65
N SER A 336 62.50 7.64 2.94
CA SER A 336 63.10 7.50 4.27
C SER A 336 63.91 8.72 4.72
N ALA A 337 63.84 9.01 6.01
CA ALA A 337 64.82 9.84 6.75
C ALA A 337 65.21 9.10 8.05
N PRO A 338 66.43 9.31 8.60
CA PRO A 338 67.16 8.17 9.15
C PRO A 338 67.30 8.09 10.69
N SER A 339 67.67 6.88 11.11
CA SER A 339 68.53 6.52 12.27
C SER A 339 68.05 6.76 13.72
N SER A 340 67.58 5.67 14.34
CA SER A 340 68.20 4.99 15.52
C SER A 340 68.27 5.71 16.89
N PRO A 341 68.61 4.98 17.98
CA PRO A 341 68.03 3.73 18.53
C PRO A 341 67.42 4.03 19.95
N THR A 342 66.81 3.14 20.74
CA THR A 342 67.39 1.94 21.40
C THR A 342 66.29 1.21 22.20
N VAL A 343 66.50 -0.09 22.43
CA VAL A 343 65.68 -1.12 23.13
C VAL A 343 66.22 -1.28 24.59
N PRO A 344 65.69 -2.06 25.59
CA PRO A 344 64.51 -2.95 25.74
C PRO A 344 63.63 -2.81 27.03
N SER A 345 62.53 -3.61 27.08
CA SER A 345 61.96 -4.38 28.24
C SER A 345 61.52 -3.66 29.54
N SER A 346 60.47 -4.04 30.28
CA SER A 346 60.04 -5.41 30.67
C SER A 346 58.66 -5.45 31.38
N THR A 347 58.01 -6.62 31.40
CA THR A 347 57.08 -7.18 32.44
C THR A 347 55.92 -6.34 33.05
N SER A 348 54.68 -6.82 32.83
CA SER A 348 53.65 -7.26 33.83
C SER A 348 53.22 -6.37 35.05
N PRO A 349 52.06 -6.61 35.72
CA PRO A 349 50.79 -7.23 35.33
C PRO A 349 49.52 -6.43 35.80
N SER A 350 48.36 -7.11 35.74
CA SER A 350 47.01 -6.83 36.29
C SER A 350 46.85 -6.01 37.58
N ILE A 351 45.71 -5.29 37.71
CA ILE A 351 44.90 -5.13 38.95
C ILE A 351 43.48 -4.56 38.62
N SER A 352 42.51 -4.82 39.50
CA SER A 352 41.06 -4.60 39.35
C SER A 352 40.53 -3.28 39.98
N THR A 353 39.20 -3.05 39.87
CA THR A 353 38.30 -2.22 40.73
C THR A 353 38.34 -0.67 40.56
N PRO A 354 37.32 0.10 41.03
CA PRO A 354 35.86 -0.12 40.96
C PRO A 354 35.05 1.17 40.58
N LEU A 355 33.73 1.17 40.86
CA LEU A 355 32.74 2.22 40.59
C LEU A 355 33.03 3.63 41.17
N SER A 356 32.35 4.64 40.63
CA SER A 356 32.07 5.94 41.26
C SER A 356 30.71 6.51 40.82
N PRO A 357 30.08 7.46 41.56
CA PRO A 357 28.62 7.51 41.71
C PRO A 357 27.90 8.70 41.03
N THR A 358 26.56 8.60 41.05
CA THR A 358 25.57 9.63 40.68
C THR A 358 25.55 10.86 41.60
N PRO A 359 25.25 12.08 41.08
CA PRO A 359 24.83 13.21 41.90
C PRO A 359 23.30 13.43 41.86
N THR A 360 22.67 13.45 43.03
CA THR A 360 21.37 14.10 43.26
C THR A 360 21.59 15.56 43.60
N TYR A 361 20.72 16.46 43.12
CA TYR A 361 20.63 17.83 43.65
C TYR A 361 19.19 18.25 43.89
N THR A 362 18.94 18.76 45.09
CA THR A 362 17.66 19.26 45.59
C THR A 362 17.54 20.78 45.45
N ASN A 363 16.30 21.24 45.31
CA ASN A 363 15.92 22.65 45.27
C ASN A 363 15.87 23.26 46.68
N PRO A 364 16.05 24.58 46.84
CA PRO A 364 15.09 25.31 47.69
C PRO A 364 14.67 26.70 47.17
N LEU A 365 13.39 27.03 47.37
CA LEU A 365 12.85 28.39 47.33
C LEU A 365 13.35 29.24 48.51
N SER A 366 13.52 30.56 48.32
CA SER A 366 12.79 31.61 49.09
C SER A 366 13.24 33.04 48.73
N THR A 367 12.28 33.96 48.63
CA THR A 367 12.47 35.43 48.55
C THR A 367 12.67 36.06 49.94
N PRO A 368 13.15 37.32 50.04
CA PRO A 368 12.18 38.39 50.30
C PRO A 368 12.47 39.76 49.64
N SER A 369 11.45 40.62 49.68
CA SER A 369 11.38 41.95 49.04
C SER A 369 12.16 43.07 49.75
N SER A 370 12.55 44.12 49.01
CA SER A 370 12.75 45.48 49.55
C SER A 370 12.72 46.54 48.43
N THR A 371 12.01 47.65 48.69
CA THR A 371 11.79 48.79 47.78
C THR A 371 12.89 49.86 47.87
N THR A 372 13.31 50.41 46.72
CA THR A 372 13.68 51.84 46.62
C THR A 372 13.53 52.37 45.18
N SER A 373 13.14 53.63 45.06
CA SER A 373 12.78 54.29 43.80
C SER A 373 13.96 55.04 43.17
N PHE A 374 14.15 54.90 41.85
CA PHE A 374 14.76 55.95 41.01
C PHE A 374 14.10 55.97 39.62
N ARG A 375 13.95 57.16 39.05
CA ARG A 375 13.14 57.45 37.86
C ARG A 375 14.02 58.03 36.74
N ALA A 376 14.16 57.35 35.61
CA ALA A 376 14.70 57.93 34.37
C ALA A 376 14.27 57.16 33.10
N ASN A 377 13.75 57.91 32.12
CA ASN A 377 13.69 57.65 30.67
C ASN A 377 13.13 56.35 30.10
N SER A 378 11.81 56.36 29.88
CA SER A 378 11.13 56.12 28.59
C SER A 378 11.88 55.39 27.46
N GLY A 379 11.54 54.12 27.27
CA GLY A 379 11.43 53.45 25.97
C GLY A 379 10.01 52.86 25.83
N PRO A 380 9.54 52.42 24.65
CA PRO A 380 8.19 51.87 24.50
C PRO A 380 8.03 50.59 25.32
N GLU A 381 6.92 50.47 26.06
CA GLU A 381 6.60 49.26 26.81
C GLU A 381 6.46 48.04 25.89
N PRO A 382 6.88 46.84 26.32
CA PRO A 382 6.39 45.63 25.69
C PRO A 382 4.87 45.57 25.89
N SER A 383 4.14 45.45 24.78
CA SER A 383 2.69 45.32 24.78
C SER A 383 2.23 44.24 25.76
N SER A 384 1.12 44.52 26.46
CA SER A 384 0.47 43.61 27.41
C SER A 384 0.37 42.17 26.87
N PRO A 385 0.43 41.13 27.74
CA PRO A 385 0.26 39.75 27.30
C PRO A 385 -1.02 39.64 26.45
N PRO A 386 -0.97 38.95 25.29
CA PRO A 386 -2.08 38.95 24.35
C PRO A 386 -3.34 38.48 25.05
N SER A 387 -4.40 39.30 24.99
CA SER A 387 -5.70 38.93 25.52
C SER A 387 -6.13 37.60 24.90
N PHE A 388 -6.57 36.67 25.76
CA PHE A 388 -7.11 35.38 25.33
C PHE A 388 -8.22 35.63 24.31
N ARG A 389 -7.90 35.44 23.04
CA ARG A 389 -8.86 35.51 21.94
C ARG A 389 -9.41 34.10 21.83
N PRO A 390 -10.69 33.84 22.20
CA PRO A 390 -11.24 32.51 22.05
C PRO A 390 -11.14 32.08 20.58
N PRO A 391 -11.01 30.77 20.30
CA PRO A 391 -11.05 30.27 18.93
C PRO A 391 -12.33 30.72 18.21
N ALA A 392 -12.29 30.66 16.88
CA ALA A 392 -13.44 30.96 16.02
C ALA A 392 -14.71 30.25 16.54
N PRO A 393 -15.91 30.87 16.44
CA PRO A 393 -17.08 30.49 17.22
C PRO A 393 -17.36 28.99 17.11
N ILE A 394 -17.15 28.31 18.24
CA ILE A 394 -17.39 26.89 18.42
C ILE A 394 -18.87 26.64 18.09
N VAL A 395 -19.14 25.76 17.14
CA VAL A 395 -20.48 25.17 17.02
C VAL A 395 -20.69 24.37 18.30
N GLU A 396 -21.47 24.90 19.23
CA GLU A 396 -21.65 24.38 20.59
C GLU A 396 -22.40 23.03 20.56
N MET A 397 -21.67 21.97 20.22
CA MET A 397 -22.10 20.59 20.41
C MET A 397 -22.07 20.26 21.90
N LYS A 398 -22.89 19.28 22.31
CA LYS A 398 -23.11 18.96 23.73
C LYS A 398 -21.79 18.78 24.50
N ARG A 399 -21.79 19.28 25.74
CA ARG A 399 -20.73 19.05 26.75
C ARG A 399 -20.75 17.61 27.23
N ASP A 400 -20.41 16.69 26.34
CA ASP A 400 -20.29 15.28 26.65
C ASP A 400 -19.02 15.09 27.49
N ARG A 401 -19.22 14.59 28.72
CA ARG A 401 -18.16 14.34 29.68
C ARG A 401 -17.69 12.91 29.53
N LEU A 402 -16.38 12.74 29.37
CA LEU A 402 -15.72 11.47 29.20
C LEU A 402 -15.06 11.05 30.53
N ALA A 403 -15.43 9.88 31.04
CA ALA A 403 -14.92 9.31 32.29
C ALA A 403 -15.00 10.27 33.51
N ASP A 404 -15.99 11.17 33.54
CA ASP A 404 -16.16 12.24 34.54
C ASP A 404 -14.93 13.17 34.75
N ARG A 405 -13.94 13.09 33.86
CA ARG A 405 -12.65 13.79 33.95
C ARG A 405 -12.40 14.74 32.80
N TYR A 406 -12.79 14.38 31.59
CA TYR A 406 -12.52 15.18 30.40
C TYR A 406 -13.81 15.77 29.81
N GLU A 407 -13.83 17.08 29.60
CA GLU A 407 -14.87 17.76 28.82
C GLU A 407 -14.39 17.85 27.36
N ILE A 408 -15.10 17.20 26.43
CA ILE A 408 -14.74 17.22 25.01
C ILE A 408 -15.08 18.62 24.44
N LEU A 409 -14.10 19.27 23.82
CA LEU A 409 -14.27 20.61 23.22
C LEU A 409 -14.40 20.55 21.70
N GLN A 410 -13.67 19.65 21.04
CA GLN A 410 -13.64 19.56 19.57
C GLN A 410 -13.24 18.15 19.11
N VAL A 411 -13.81 17.71 17.98
CA VAL A 411 -13.35 16.56 17.19
C VAL A 411 -12.53 17.07 16.02
N LEU A 412 -11.30 16.57 15.84
CA LEU A 412 -10.37 17.01 14.77
C LEU A 412 -10.38 16.07 13.56
N THR A 413 -10.62 14.78 13.78
CA THR A 413 -10.71 13.76 12.71
C THR A 413 -11.97 12.93 12.86
N ASP A 414 -12.64 12.66 11.74
CA ASP A 414 -13.90 11.93 11.69
C ASP A 414 -13.71 10.57 11.00
N ASN A 415 -13.19 9.61 11.77
CA ASN A 415 -13.07 8.21 11.37
C ASN A 415 -13.77 7.35 12.46
N PRO A 416 -14.66 6.40 12.13
CA PRO A 416 -15.44 5.65 13.13
C PRO A 416 -14.60 4.75 14.04
N PHE A 417 -13.43 4.32 13.58
CA PHE A 417 -12.46 3.52 14.35
C PHE A 417 -11.52 4.38 15.17
N SER A 418 -11.06 5.52 14.65
CA SER A 418 -10.04 6.36 15.30
C SER A 418 -10.33 7.85 15.19
N GLN A 419 -10.55 8.54 16.30
CA GLN A 419 -10.78 9.99 16.31
C GLN A 419 -9.79 10.73 17.20
N LEU A 420 -9.26 11.84 16.70
CA LEU A 420 -8.44 12.78 17.47
C LEU A 420 -9.35 13.87 18.03
N LEU A 421 -9.35 14.05 19.35
CA LEU A 421 -10.21 14.98 20.08
C LEU A 421 -9.35 16.03 20.80
N ILE A 422 -9.85 17.26 20.94
CA ILE A 422 -9.37 18.20 21.97
C ILE A 422 -10.31 18.09 23.16
N ALA A 423 -9.76 17.82 24.34
CA ALA A 423 -10.52 17.77 25.58
C ALA A 423 -9.82 18.52 26.71
N LYS A 424 -10.61 18.91 27.71
CA LYS A 424 -10.18 19.66 28.89
C LYS A 424 -10.28 18.78 30.12
N ASP A 425 -9.19 18.60 30.87
CA ASP A 425 -9.24 17.88 32.15
C ASP A 425 -9.87 18.80 33.21
N ILE A 426 -11.13 18.52 33.56
CA ILE A 426 -11.89 19.34 34.52
C ILE A 426 -11.57 19.02 35.99
N GLN A 427 -10.77 17.98 36.25
CA GLN A 427 -10.37 17.57 37.61
C GLN A 427 -9.04 18.21 38.03
N GLN A 428 -8.16 18.55 37.10
CA GLN A 428 -6.88 19.20 37.41
C GLN A 428 -6.99 20.73 37.61
N PRO A 429 -6.23 21.32 38.55
CA PRO A 429 -6.11 22.78 38.69
C PRO A 429 -5.65 23.46 37.39
N GLY A 430 -6.25 24.59 37.05
CA GLY A 430 -6.02 25.28 35.78
C GLY A 430 -6.74 24.66 34.58
N GLN A 431 -7.30 23.45 34.73
CA GLN A 431 -8.06 22.70 33.73
C GLN A 431 -7.35 22.60 32.36
N PRO A 432 -6.18 21.93 32.31
CA PRO A 432 -5.35 21.84 31.11
C PRO A 432 -6.06 21.13 29.95
N LEU A 433 -5.61 21.46 28.74
CA LEU A 433 -6.05 20.81 27.51
C LEU A 433 -5.14 19.61 27.18
N TYR A 434 -5.74 18.61 26.55
CA TYR A 434 -5.06 17.43 26.03
C TYR A 434 -5.63 17.07 24.65
N PHE A 435 -4.79 16.44 23.81
CA PHE A 435 -5.30 15.65 22.70
C PHE A 435 -5.65 14.25 23.21
N LEU A 436 -6.84 13.75 22.84
CA LEU A 436 -7.26 12.38 23.11
C LEU A 436 -7.45 11.65 21.79
N LYS A 437 -6.61 10.67 21.47
CA LYS A 437 -6.86 9.74 20.36
C LYS A 437 -7.75 8.60 20.85
N ARG A 438 -9.04 8.68 20.51
CA ARG A 438 -10.05 7.64 20.74
C ARG A 438 -9.87 6.52 19.72
N LEU A 439 -9.82 5.28 20.20
CA LEU A 439 -9.78 4.06 19.41
C LEU A 439 -11.01 3.23 19.80
N ASN A 440 -11.91 2.96 18.86
CA ASN A 440 -13.21 2.35 19.11
C ASN A 440 -13.19 0.85 18.75
N ALA A 441 -13.22 -0.02 19.75
CA ALA A 441 -13.17 -1.46 19.55
C ALA A 441 -14.37 -2.02 18.77
N SER A 442 -15.55 -1.39 18.88
CA SER A 442 -16.76 -1.82 18.16
C SER A 442 -16.72 -1.55 16.66
N ALA A 443 -15.82 -0.70 16.19
CA ALA A 443 -15.62 -0.37 14.78
C ALA A 443 -14.57 -1.25 14.09
N LEU A 444 -13.93 -2.18 14.81
CA LEU A 444 -12.99 -3.14 14.22
C LEU A 444 -13.72 -4.20 13.37
N PRO A 445 -13.36 -4.38 12.08
CA PRO A 445 -13.95 -5.39 11.21
C PRO A 445 -13.32 -6.77 11.46
N LEU A 446 -13.47 -7.28 12.69
CA LEU A 446 -12.98 -8.61 13.07
C LEU A 446 -13.99 -9.71 12.73
N SER A 447 -13.47 -10.89 12.40
CA SER A 447 -14.30 -12.08 12.17
C SER A 447 -14.87 -12.64 13.47
N SER A 448 -16.00 -13.36 13.42
CA SER A 448 -16.74 -13.84 14.59
C SER A 448 -16.01 -14.86 15.50
N ASN A 449 -14.76 -15.21 15.19
CA ASN A 449 -13.92 -16.18 15.92
C ASN A 449 -12.66 -15.55 16.55
N THR A 450 -12.49 -14.23 16.52
CA THR A 450 -11.35 -13.55 17.17
C THR A 450 -11.53 -13.42 18.68
N PRO A 451 -10.45 -13.12 19.44
CA PRO A 451 -10.55 -12.54 20.78
C PRO A 451 -11.47 -11.30 20.80
N SER A 452 -11.87 -10.86 21.99
CA SER A 452 -12.69 -9.65 22.12
C SER A 452 -11.97 -8.48 21.43
N PRO A 453 -12.65 -7.64 20.62
CA PRO A 453 -11.99 -6.55 19.89
C PRO A 453 -11.14 -5.64 20.79
N ILE A 454 -11.59 -5.41 22.03
CA ILE A 454 -10.86 -4.64 23.05
C ILE A 454 -9.58 -5.35 23.54
N GLU A 455 -9.59 -6.69 23.67
CA GLU A 455 -8.41 -7.48 24.06
C GLU A 455 -7.33 -7.45 22.98
N ALA A 456 -7.75 -7.50 21.71
CA ALA A 456 -6.85 -7.37 20.56
C ALA A 456 -6.16 -5.99 20.55
N MET A 457 -6.92 -4.92 20.85
CA MET A 457 -6.37 -3.57 20.98
C MET A 457 -5.43 -3.43 22.18
N HIS A 458 -5.80 -3.96 23.35
CA HIS A 458 -4.91 -3.98 24.53
C HIS A 458 -3.61 -4.73 24.26
N SER A 459 -3.67 -5.86 23.54
CA SER A 459 -2.49 -6.63 23.13
C SER A 459 -1.57 -5.83 22.21
N PHE A 460 -2.13 -5.12 21.21
CA PHE A 460 -1.38 -4.21 20.34
C PHE A 460 -0.76 -3.05 21.13
N LEU A 461 -1.56 -2.35 21.94
CA LEU A 461 -1.10 -1.17 22.69
C LEU A 461 -0.02 -1.51 23.73
N SER A 462 -0.06 -2.71 24.31
CA SER A 462 1.01 -3.20 25.20
C SER A 462 2.38 -3.26 24.51
N GLN A 463 2.41 -3.45 23.19
CA GLN A 463 3.64 -3.45 22.38
C GLN A 463 3.97 -2.04 21.82
N GLU A 464 2.95 -1.19 21.68
CA GLU A 464 3.06 0.13 21.05
C GLU A 464 3.41 1.26 22.02
N ILE A 465 2.87 1.26 23.25
CA ILE A 465 3.11 2.31 24.26
C ILE A 465 4.61 2.57 24.51
N PRO A 466 5.51 1.57 24.62
CA PRO A 466 6.95 1.82 24.76
C PRO A 466 7.56 2.57 23.56
N ARG A 467 7.00 2.42 22.35
CA ARG A 467 7.41 3.16 21.15
C ARG A 467 6.95 4.61 21.25
N LEU A 468 5.68 4.84 21.57
CA LEU A 468 5.11 6.19 21.79
C LEU A 468 5.91 6.98 22.84
N GLN A 469 6.23 6.36 23.98
CA GLN A 469 7.07 6.93 25.03
C GLN A 469 8.50 7.25 24.58
N THR A 470 9.07 6.47 23.66
CA THR A 470 10.39 6.72 23.08
C THR A 470 10.36 7.91 22.11
N MET A 471 9.31 7.99 21.28
CA MET A 471 9.13 9.05 20.27
C MET A 471 8.81 10.41 20.91
N SER A 472 8.15 10.40 22.08
CA SER A 472 7.82 11.59 22.91
C SER A 472 9.02 12.40 23.39
N ARG A 473 10.24 12.00 23.05
CA ARG A 473 11.49 12.73 23.31
C ARG A 473 11.91 13.66 22.16
N HIS A 474 11.20 13.62 21.04
CA HIS A 474 11.50 14.44 19.86
C HIS A 474 10.79 15.79 19.92
N SER A 475 11.50 16.88 19.61
CA SER A 475 11.01 18.27 19.77
C SER A 475 9.80 18.65 18.91
N HIS A 476 9.56 17.90 17.83
CA HIS A 476 8.48 18.14 16.84
C HIS A 476 7.33 17.14 16.95
N ILE A 477 7.28 16.35 18.01
CA ILE A 477 6.28 15.31 18.24
C ILE A 477 5.60 15.58 19.59
N THR A 478 4.27 15.45 19.65
CA THR A 478 3.53 15.60 20.93
C THR A 478 3.94 14.55 21.97
N THR A 479 4.09 14.96 23.23
CA THR A 479 4.37 14.02 24.32
C THR A 479 3.17 13.10 24.56
N PHE A 480 3.37 11.78 24.49
CA PHE A 480 2.42 10.79 24.99
C PHE A 480 2.46 10.75 26.53
N ILE A 481 1.28 10.79 27.16
CA ILE A 481 1.13 10.97 28.61
C ILE A 481 0.61 9.70 29.28
N ASP A 482 -0.54 9.17 28.84
CA ASP A 482 -1.25 8.09 29.53
C ASP A 482 -2.25 7.37 28.60
N THR A 483 -2.82 6.25 29.06
CA THR A 483 -3.95 5.56 28.42
C THR A 483 -5.09 5.30 29.39
N PHE A 484 -6.34 5.40 28.95
CA PHE A 484 -7.49 4.90 29.72
C PHE A 484 -8.56 4.27 28.82
N GLU A 485 -9.43 3.46 29.40
CA GLU A 485 -10.59 2.86 28.73
C GLU A 485 -11.89 3.50 29.22
N HIS A 486 -12.83 3.76 28.31
CA HIS A 486 -14.18 4.21 28.64
C HIS A 486 -15.16 3.76 27.56
N GLU A 487 -16.30 3.19 27.96
CA GLU A 487 -17.39 2.75 27.06
C GLU A 487 -16.91 1.88 25.87
N GLY A 488 -16.00 0.93 26.10
CA GLY A 488 -15.48 0.03 25.07
C GLY A 488 -14.56 0.72 24.04
N SER A 489 -14.09 1.92 24.32
CA SER A 489 -13.06 2.62 23.56
C SER A 489 -11.81 2.86 24.42
N ILE A 490 -10.63 2.76 23.81
CA ILE A 490 -9.35 3.12 24.45
C ILE A 490 -8.97 4.52 24.00
N TYR A 491 -8.50 5.34 24.95
CA TYR A 491 -8.09 6.72 24.73
C TYR A 491 -6.60 6.86 25.04
N LEU A 492 -5.83 7.31 24.06
CA LEU A 492 -4.44 7.74 24.25
C LEU A 492 -4.44 9.23 24.60
N VAL A 493 -3.83 9.59 25.73
CA VAL A 493 -3.70 10.97 26.20
C VAL A 493 -2.36 11.54 25.73
N GLN A 494 -2.40 12.69 25.06
CA GLN A 494 -1.22 13.39 24.55
C GLN A 494 -1.25 14.86 24.97
N GLU A 495 -0.05 15.45 25.06
CA GLU A 495 0.17 16.89 25.25
C GLU A 495 -0.57 17.71 24.19
N PHE A 496 -1.38 18.67 24.63
CA PHE A 496 -1.97 19.66 23.75
C PHE A 496 -0.93 20.71 23.30
N VAL A 497 -0.94 21.03 22.01
CA VAL A 497 -0.12 22.09 21.42
C VAL A 497 -1.01 23.30 21.16
N ASP A 498 -0.66 24.47 21.69
CA ASP A 498 -1.29 25.73 21.27
C ASP A 498 -0.78 26.11 19.87
N GLY A 499 -1.66 25.95 18.89
CA GLY A 499 -1.29 26.01 17.48
C GLY A 499 -2.49 26.05 16.55
N ASP A 500 -2.18 26.19 15.27
CA ASP A 500 -3.15 26.20 14.17
C ASP A 500 -2.96 24.94 13.31
N LEU A 501 -4.04 24.27 12.91
CA LEU A 501 -3.95 23.05 12.11
C LEU A 501 -3.42 23.37 10.70
N LEU A 502 -2.52 22.53 10.19
CA LEU A 502 -1.99 22.69 8.83
C LEU A 502 -3.10 22.54 7.78
N ALA A 503 -4.14 21.77 8.05
CA ALA A 503 -5.33 21.67 7.20
C ALA A 503 -5.99 23.04 6.96
N ASP A 504 -6.15 23.85 8.03
CA ASP A 504 -6.77 25.17 7.99
C ASP A 504 -5.79 26.22 7.42
N GLU A 505 -4.50 26.10 7.76
CA GLU A 505 -3.40 26.90 7.18
C GLU A 505 -3.36 26.75 5.65
N LEU A 506 -3.49 25.53 5.13
CA LEU A 506 -3.49 25.26 3.69
C LEU A 506 -4.83 25.61 3.01
N GLN A 507 -5.97 25.39 3.67
CA GLN A 507 -7.29 25.70 3.12
C GLN A 507 -7.53 27.22 2.95
N THR A 508 -6.96 28.03 3.83
CA THR A 508 -7.08 29.50 3.78
C THR A 508 -6.03 30.17 2.89
N ARG A 509 -4.99 29.45 2.48
CA ARG A 509 -3.90 29.98 1.65
C ARG A 509 -4.18 29.83 0.15
N SER A 510 -3.66 30.80 -0.61
CA SER A 510 -3.49 30.63 -2.05
C SER A 510 -2.39 29.57 -2.33
N PRO A 511 -2.41 28.91 -3.51
CA PRO A 511 -1.39 27.95 -3.90
C PRO A 511 0.03 28.52 -3.75
N LEU A 512 0.89 27.79 -3.04
CA LEU A 512 2.22 28.27 -2.67
C LEU A 512 3.24 28.03 -3.79
N PRO A 513 4.15 28.99 -4.07
CA PRO A 513 5.29 28.72 -4.93
C PRO A 513 6.22 27.72 -4.24
N PHE A 514 6.84 26.82 -5.00
CA PHE A 514 7.74 25.78 -4.46
C PHE A 514 8.85 26.32 -3.51
N THR A 515 9.30 27.56 -3.71
CA THR A 515 10.26 28.24 -2.82
C THR A 515 9.76 28.44 -1.39
N GLN A 516 8.46 28.35 -1.13
CA GLN A 516 7.84 28.41 0.20
C GLN A 516 7.43 27.02 0.74
N VAL A 517 7.23 26.03 -0.14
CA VAL A 517 6.78 24.68 0.22
C VAL A 517 7.85 23.89 0.98
N VAL A 518 9.11 23.92 0.55
CA VAL A 518 10.19 23.20 1.25
C VAL A 518 10.43 23.75 2.68
N PRO A 519 10.45 25.08 2.94
CA PRO A 519 10.43 25.62 4.30
C PRO A 519 9.22 25.19 5.13
N LEU A 520 8.02 25.16 4.54
CA LEU A 520 6.77 24.81 5.24
C LEU A 520 6.82 23.42 5.89
N PHE A 521 7.44 22.46 5.21
CA PHE A 521 7.54 21.05 5.60
C PHE A 521 8.90 20.63 6.19
N LYS A 522 9.83 21.57 6.43
CA LYS A 522 11.17 21.26 6.92
C LYS A 522 11.15 20.42 8.21
N ASP A 523 10.38 20.84 9.21
CA ASP A 523 10.31 20.16 10.51
C ASP A 523 9.67 18.75 10.37
N LEU A 524 8.78 18.57 9.38
CA LEU A 524 8.22 17.26 9.06
C LEU A 524 9.24 16.32 8.40
N PHE A 525 10.15 16.83 7.56
CA PHE A 525 11.25 16.02 7.03
C PHE A 525 12.15 15.51 8.16
N GLU A 526 12.53 16.39 9.10
CA GLU A 526 13.33 16.04 10.29
C GLU A 526 12.60 15.03 11.19
N THR A 527 11.29 15.21 11.37
CA THR A 527 10.42 14.29 12.12
C THR A 527 10.34 12.90 11.47
N LEU A 528 10.11 12.83 10.16
CA LEU A 528 10.01 11.54 9.45
C LEU A 528 11.35 10.80 9.42
N GLU A 529 12.47 11.50 9.25
CA GLU A 529 13.82 10.93 9.38
C GLU A 529 14.05 10.34 10.78
N PHE A 530 13.64 11.04 11.84
CA PHE A 530 13.70 10.50 13.20
C PHE A 530 12.87 9.22 13.36
N LEU A 531 11.63 9.20 12.88
CA LEU A 531 10.75 8.03 12.96
C LEU A 531 11.32 6.81 12.20
N HIS A 532 11.77 7.02 10.97
CA HIS A 532 12.24 5.94 10.09
C HIS A 532 13.58 5.36 10.57
N ARG A 533 14.45 6.19 11.16
CA ARG A 533 15.64 5.72 11.90
C ARG A 533 15.31 4.81 13.09
N GLN A 534 14.14 4.96 13.72
CA GLN A 534 13.64 4.05 14.75
C GLN A 534 12.84 2.85 14.19
N GLN A 535 12.82 2.69 12.86
CA GLN A 535 12.03 1.67 12.14
C GLN A 535 10.51 1.80 12.38
N ILE A 536 10.03 3.03 12.56
CA ILE A 536 8.61 3.34 12.70
C ILE A 536 8.11 4.04 11.45
N ILE A 537 7.05 3.49 10.86
CA ILE A 537 6.28 4.11 9.78
C ILE A 537 5.08 4.80 10.42
N HIS A 538 4.75 6.03 10.00
CA HIS A 538 3.57 6.71 10.52
C HIS A 538 2.29 6.13 9.91
N GLY A 539 2.20 6.01 8.60
CA GLY A 539 1.10 5.32 7.89
C GLY A 539 -0.23 6.07 7.83
N GLU A 540 -0.42 7.11 8.64
CA GLU A 540 -1.66 7.87 8.76
C GLU A 540 -1.43 9.37 8.44
N LEU A 541 -0.37 9.71 7.70
CA LEU A 541 0.12 11.09 7.58
C LEU A 541 -0.79 11.96 6.69
N HIS A 542 -1.36 13.04 7.24
CA HIS A 542 -2.15 14.01 6.49
C HIS A 542 -2.25 15.36 7.22
N SER A 543 -2.83 16.37 6.55
CA SER A 543 -2.83 17.77 7.01
C SER A 543 -3.54 18.01 8.36
N ARG A 544 -4.45 17.12 8.78
CA ARG A 544 -5.10 17.15 10.10
C ARG A 544 -4.30 16.53 11.25
N HIS A 545 -3.15 15.90 10.97
CA HIS A 545 -2.23 15.36 11.99
C HIS A 545 -1.01 16.26 12.22
N LEU A 546 -1.04 17.48 11.66
CA LEU A 546 0.05 18.44 11.70
C LEU A 546 -0.47 19.78 12.22
N MET A 547 0.24 20.38 13.18
CA MET A 547 -0.14 21.63 13.82
C MET A 547 1.04 22.60 13.90
N ARG A 548 0.84 23.83 13.44
CA ARG A 548 1.81 24.93 13.54
C ARG A 548 1.77 25.48 14.97
N ARG A 549 2.80 25.22 15.78
CA ARG A 549 2.87 25.69 17.17
C ARG A 549 3.11 27.20 17.21
N ARG A 550 2.26 27.94 17.93
CA ARG A 550 2.26 29.42 17.94
C ARG A 550 3.47 30.05 18.64
N SER A 551 4.14 29.34 19.55
CA SER A 551 5.26 29.89 20.31
C SER A 551 6.51 30.17 19.47
N ASP A 552 6.70 29.42 18.37
CA ASP A 552 7.95 29.35 17.62
C ASP A 552 7.79 28.93 16.14
N ASP A 553 6.56 28.86 15.63
CA ASP A 553 6.20 28.58 14.23
C ASP A 553 6.66 27.19 13.71
N GLN A 554 6.99 26.26 14.62
CA GLN A 554 7.39 24.88 14.26
C GLN A 554 6.17 24.03 13.89
N LEU A 555 6.34 23.15 12.88
CA LEU A 555 5.32 22.18 12.50
C LEU A 555 5.43 20.90 13.36
N MET A 556 4.44 20.70 14.24
CA MET A 556 4.35 19.57 15.16
C MET A 556 3.51 18.43 14.58
N LEU A 557 3.95 17.19 14.79
CA LEU A 557 3.17 15.97 14.57
C LEU A 557 2.34 15.66 15.83
N ILE A 558 1.00 15.74 15.70
CA ILE A 558 0.05 15.60 16.82
C ILE A 558 -0.63 14.22 16.92
N ASP A 559 -0.41 13.36 15.94
CA ASP A 559 -0.84 11.96 15.94
C ASP A 559 0.35 11.05 15.57
N PHE A 560 0.37 9.83 16.07
CA PHE A 560 1.43 8.84 15.91
C PHE A 560 1.13 7.74 14.89
N GLY A 561 -0.07 7.70 14.31
CA GLY A 561 -0.45 6.70 13.31
C GLY A 561 -0.66 5.29 13.87
N ALA A 562 -0.79 5.16 15.19
CA ALA A 562 -0.97 3.88 15.88
C ALA A 562 -2.25 3.13 15.44
N ALA A 563 -3.29 3.86 15.00
CA ALA A 563 -4.54 3.24 14.56
C ALA A 563 -4.37 2.48 13.24
N GLN A 564 -3.74 3.05 12.22
CA GLN A 564 -3.49 2.36 10.95
C GLN A 564 -2.63 1.12 11.13
N ARG A 565 -1.60 1.20 11.99
CA ARG A 565 -0.72 0.07 12.31
C ARG A 565 -1.47 -1.04 13.04
N MET A 566 -2.36 -0.67 13.96
CA MET A 566 -3.26 -1.60 14.63
C MET A 566 -4.22 -2.25 13.64
N LEU A 567 -4.88 -1.50 12.75
CA LEU A 567 -5.81 -2.09 11.80
C LEU A 567 -5.09 -3.01 10.80
N ALA A 568 -3.92 -2.61 10.29
CA ALA A 568 -3.11 -3.44 9.41
C ALA A 568 -2.59 -4.74 10.07
N GLN A 569 -2.38 -4.73 11.40
CA GLN A 569 -1.98 -5.92 12.15
C GLN A 569 -3.18 -6.81 12.56
N LEU A 570 -4.35 -6.22 12.80
CA LEU A 570 -5.55 -6.92 13.27
C LEU A 570 -6.49 -7.38 12.14
N THR A 571 -6.34 -6.86 10.91
CA THR A 571 -7.18 -7.23 9.76
C THR A 571 -6.39 -8.00 8.69
N SER A 572 -6.96 -9.10 8.21
CA SER A 572 -6.31 -10.00 7.24
C SER A 572 -6.70 -9.74 5.77
N ASN A 573 -7.73 -8.92 5.53
CA ASN A 573 -8.30 -8.68 4.20
C ASN A 573 -7.98 -7.29 3.63
N GLY A 574 -6.98 -6.60 4.19
CA GLY A 574 -6.68 -5.21 3.85
C GLY A 574 -7.62 -4.21 4.54
N LEU A 575 -7.34 -2.92 4.34
CA LEU A 575 -7.98 -1.82 5.05
C LEU A 575 -9.31 -1.43 4.37
N THR A 576 -10.33 -2.30 4.47
CA THR A 576 -11.63 -2.07 3.82
C THR A 576 -12.47 -1.02 4.54
N GLU A 577 -12.48 0.19 3.96
CA GLU A 577 -13.48 1.27 4.07
C GLU A 577 -13.90 1.80 5.47
N THR A 578 -13.33 1.33 6.58
CA THR A 578 -13.65 1.86 7.92
C THR A 578 -12.96 3.20 8.23
N GLY A 579 -13.33 4.25 7.47
CA GLY A 579 -13.26 5.64 7.95
C GLY A 579 -12.18 6.57 7.38
N TYR A 580 -11.55 6.28 6.25
CA TYR A 580 -10.32 6.99 5.86
C TYR A 580 -10.56 8.32 5.11
N ILE A 581 -9.84 9.37 5.54
CA ILE A 581 -9.77 10.65 4.81
C ILE A 581 -9.23 10.37 3.41
N GLN A 582 -10.01 10.74 2.39
CA GLN A 582 -9.75 10.31 1.03
C GLN A 582 -8.49 10.99 0.46
N GLY A 583 -7.89 10.39 -0.57
CA GLY A 583 -6.82 11.01 -1.36
C GLY A 583 -5.38 10.97 -0.83
N TYR A 584 -5.14 10.94 0.49
CA TYR A 584 -3.76 10.84 1.06
C TYR A 584 -3.20 9.41 1.08
N MET A 585 -4.07 8.41 1.10
CA MET A 585 -3.72 6.99 1.26
C MET A 585 -2.99 6.44 0.01
N PRO A 586 -1.79 5.86 0.15
CA PRO A 586 -1.10 5.15 -0.94
C PRO A 586 -1.73 3.78 -1.27
N PRO A 587 -1.59 3.28 -2.51
CA PRO A 587 -2.31 2.09 -2.96
C PRO A 587 -2.04 0.81 -2.16
N GLU A 588 -0.79 0.59 -1.73
CA GLU A 588 -0.43 -0.65 -1.02
C GLU A 588 -1.12 -0.79 0.35
N GLN A 589 -1.54 0.31 0.96
CA GLN A 589 -2.30 0.28 2.21
C GLN A 589 -3.72 -0.29 2.01
N TYR A 590 -4.34 -0.20 0.83
CA TYR A 590 -5.63 -0.87 0.59
C TYR A 590 -5.51 -2.40 0.79
N THR A 591 -4.34 -2.96 0.48
CA THR A 591 -4.00 -4.38 0.74
C THR A 591 -3.39 -4.63 2.12
N GLY A 592 -3.50 -3.68 3.07
CA GLY A 592 -2.94 -3.80 4.43
C GLY A 592 -1.42 -3.69 4.52
N THR A 593 -0.74 -3.36 3.41
CA THR A 593 0.73 -3.27 3.38
C THR A 593 1.17 -1.87 3.82
N LEU A 594 2.11 -1.81 4.75
CA LEU A 594 2.63 -0.56 5.31
C LEU A 594 4.15 -0.48 5.10
N LEU A 595 4.62 0.56 4.39
CA LEU A 595 6.02 0.73 3.99
C LEU A 595 6.55 2.12 4.36
N PHE A 596 7.87 2.28 4.48
CA PHE A 596 8.49 3.62 4.61
C PHE A 596 8.15 4.53 3.42
N SER A 597 8.02 3.96 2.21
CA SER A 597 7.58 4.70 1.02
C SER A 597 6.10 5.10 1.05
N SER A 598 5.28 4.56 1.99
CA SER A 598 3.90 5.01 2.21
C SER A 598 3.87 6.43 2.79
N ASP A 599 4.77 6.73 3.74
CA ASP A 599 4.92 8.08 4.29
C ASP A 599 5.50 9.06 3.25
N VAL A 600 6.37 8.59 2.34
CA VAL A 600 6.85 9.38 1.19
C VAL A 600 5.70 9.83 0.30
N TYR A 601 4.75 8.93 0.00
CA TYR A 601 3.57 9.24 -0.81
C TYR A 601 2.67 10.26 -0.11
N ALA A 602 2.37 10.05 1.17
CA ALA A 602 1.57 10.97 1.98
C ALA A 602 2.21 12.37 2.07
N LEU A 603 3.53 12.44 2.23
CA LEU A 603 4.32 13.69 2.17
C LEU A 603 4.25 14.35 0.78
N GLY A 604 4.30 13.56 -0.29
CA GLY A 604 4.07 14.04 -1.67
C GLY A 604 2.68 14.64 -1.86
N MET A 605 1.64 14.04 -1.26
CA MET A 605 0.27 14.57 -1.28
C MET A 605 0.10 15.86 -0.47
N LEU A 606 0.80 15.98 0.66
CA LEU A 606 0.88 17.24 1.42
C LEU A 606 1.55 18.36 0.61
N ILE A 607 2.64 18.03 -0.10
CA ILE A 607 3.35 18.95 -1.00
C ILE A 607 2.45 19.37 -2.18
N LEU A 608 1.72 18.44 -2.79
CA LEU A 608 0.74 18.77 -3.84
C LEU A 608 -0.39 19.66 -3.33
N TYR A 609 -0.92 19.43 -2.13
CA TYR A 609 -1.93 20.31 -1.54
C TYR A 609 -1.39 21.73 -1.39
N ALA A 610 -0.19 21.89 -0.83
CA ALA A 610 0.45 23.20 -0.70
C ALA A 610 0.74 23.89 -2.06
N LEU A 611 1.15 23.13 -3.09
CA LEU A 611 1.47 23.65 -4.43
C LEU A 611 0.26 24.02 -5.29
N THR A 612 -0.90 23.41 -5.04
CA THR A 612 -2.10 23.53 -5.90
C THR A 612 -3.29 24.19 -5.20
N GLY A 613 -3.27 24.31 -3.86
CA GLY A 613 -4.41 24.75 -3.06
C GLY A 613 -5.61 23.78 -3.06
N LYS A 614 -5.47 22.58 -3.65
CA LYS A 614 -6.53 21.55 -3.69
C LYS A 614 -6.16 20.37 -2.80
N THR A 615 -7.12 19.88 -2.00
CA THR A 615 -6.91 18.60 -1.29
C THR A 615 -6.68 17.48 -2.32
N PRO A 616 -5.94 16.40 -2.00
CA PRO A 616 -5.63 15.34 -2.96
C PRO A 616 -6.85 14.65 -3.60
N GLU A 617 -8.00 14.74 -2.94
CA GLU A 617 -9.31 14.26 -3.40
C GLU A 617 -9.83 15.07 -4.62
N HIS A 618 -9.53 16.37 -4.65
CA HIS A 618 -9.95 17.31 -5.68
C HIS A 618 -8.94 17.45 -6.84
N ILE A 619 -7.89 16.63 -6.85
CA ILE A 619 -6.96 16.50 -7.96
C ILE A 619 -7.40 15.30 -8.81
N THR A 620 -7.72 15.55 -10.08
CA THR A 620 -8.24 14.52 -10.99
C THR A 620 -7.23 13.39 -11.16
N ARG A 621 -7.70 12.13 -11.13
CA ARG A 621 -6.89 10.94 -11.45
C ARG A 621 -7.19 10.45 -12.86
N ASN A 622 -6.14 10.04 -13.58
CA ASN A 622 -6.28 9.29 -14.81
C ASN A 622 -6.95 7.94 -14.47
N ARG A 623 -8.10 7.65 -15.11
CA ARG A 623 -8.89 6.44 -14.83
C ARG A 623 -8.20 5.13 -15.24
N VAL A 624 -7.20 5.19 -16.12
CA VAL A 624 -6.45 4.03 -16.61
C VAL A 624 -5.16 3.81 -15.81
N THR A 625 -4.39 4.87 -15.54
CA THR A 625 -3.09 4.75 -14.84
C THR A 625 -3.15 4.98 -13.33
N GLY A 626 -4.27 5.51 -12.80
CA GLY A 626 -4.41 5.93 -11.40
C GLY A 626 -3.64 7.19 -11.01
N GLU A 627 -2.80 7.71 -11.92
CA GLU A 627 -1.92 8.86 -11.67
C GLU A 627 -2.70 10.17 -11.55
N LEU A 628 -2.18 11.07 -10.70
CA LEU A 628 -2.75 12.40 -10.50
C LEU A 628 -2.40 13.35 -11.65
N GLN A 629 -3.40 14.05 -12.16
CA GLN A 629 -3.28 15.08 -13.18
C GLN A 629 -3.09 16.46 -12.52
N TRP A 630 -1.92 16.66 -11.93
CA TRP A 630 -1.61 17.84 -11.10
C TRP A 630 -0.72 18.89 -11.81
N ARG A 631 -0.05 18.53 -12.91
CA ARG A 631 0.99 19.36 -13.55
C ARG A 631 0.48 20.70 -14.07
N GLU A 632 -0.78 20.77 -14.51
CA GLU A 632 -1.41 22.02 -14.98
C GLU A 632 -1.92 22.91 -13.82
N LEU A 633 -1.94 22.40 -12.59
CA LEU A 633 -2.48 23.09 -11.41
C LEU A 633 -1.43 23.92 -10.66
N THR A 634 -0.16 23.88 -11.07
CA THR A 634 0.94 24.57 -10.38
C THR A 634 2.09 24.90 -11.32
N ASN A 635 2.86 25.93 -10.99
CA ASN A 635 3.98 26.41 -11.80
C ASN A 635 5.32 25.95 -11.23
N VAL A 636 5.65 24.67 -11.47
CA VAL A 636 6.95 24.07 -11.11
C VAL A 636 7.68 23.57 -12.35
N ASP A 637 9.01 23.74 -12.37
CA ASP A 637 9.85 23.27 -13.46
C ASP A 637 9.92 21.74 -13.51
N ASP A 638 10.32 21.19 -14.66
CA ASP A 638 10.29 19.74 -14.91
C ASP A 638 11.17 18.92 -13.95
N LYS A 639 12.26 19.49 -13.40
CA LYS A 639 13.12 18.78 -12.45
C LYS A 639 12.48 18.70 -11.08
N THR A 640 11.94 19.83 -10.60
CA THR A 640 11.09 19.87 -9.40
C THR A 640 9.90 18.93 -9.54
N ALA A 641 9.29 18.89 -10.73
CA ALA A 641 8.14 18.05 -10.99
C ALA A 641 8.45 16.56 -10.98
N ALA A 642 9.60 16.15 -11.54
CA ALA A 642 10.05 14.76 -11.54
C ALA A 642 10.26 14.23 -10.10
N VAL A 643 10.79 15.05 -9.20
CA VAL A 643 10.94 14.70 -7.77
C VAL A 643 9.57 14.46 -7.13
N ILE A 644 8.63 15.39 -7.30
CA ILE A 644 7.28 15.27 -6.74
C ILE A 644 6.54 14.07 -7.33
N GLN A 645 6.60 13.86 -8.65
CA GLN A 645 6.01 12.71 -9.32
C GLN A 645 6.57 11.39 -8.77
N LYS A 646 7.89 11.32 -8.55
CA LYS A 646 8.54 10.14 -7.97
C LYS A 646 8.09 9.89 -6.52
N MET A 647 7.73 10.91 -5.75
CA MET A 647 7.15 10.71 -4.41
C MET A 647 5.75 10.07 -4.46
N ILE A 648 4.97 10.27 -5.52
CA ILE A 648 3.54 9.91 -5.59
C ILE A 648 3.20 8.79 -6.58
N TYR A 649 4.19 8.06 -7.10
CA TYR A 649 3.94 6.91 -7.97
C TYR A 649 3.01 5.89 -7.29
N GLN A 650 2.11 5.32 -8.08
CA GLN A 650 1.17 4.29 -7.61
C GLN A 650 1.91 2.99 -7.28
N ASP A 651 2.89 2.61 -8.11
CA ASP A 651 3.87 1.58 -7.76
C ASP A 651 4.86 2.11 -6.71
N TYR A 652 4.82 1.51 -5.51
CA TYR A 652 5.70 1.87 -4.41
C TYR A 652 7.18 1.52 -4.65
N ALA A 653 7.50 0.60 -5.56
CA ALA A 653 8.86 0.24 -5.92
C ALA A 653 9.51 1.31 -6.84
N SER A 654 8.70 2.08 -7.56
CA SER A 654 9.12 3.23 -8.35
C SER A 654 9.26 4.53 -7.53
N ARG A 655 8.79 4.54 -6.27
CA ARG A 655 8.93 5.69 -5.35
C ARG A 655 10.35 5.80 -4.78
N TYR A 656 10.64 6.90 -4.06
CA TYR A 656 11.75 6.89 -3.12
C TYR A 656 11.47 5.88 -2.01
N ALA A 657 12.50 5.12 -1.60
CA ALA A 657 12.36 4.11 -0.55
C ALA A 657 12.13 4.76 0.83
N TYR A 658 12.74 5.94 1.06
CA TYR A 658 12.75 6.64 2.33
C TYR A 658 12.54 8.17 2.16
N PRO A 659 11.89 8.87 3.11
CA PRO A 659 11.69 10.32 3.07
C PRO A 659 12.97 11.14 3.00
N GLU A 660 14.09 10.65 3.52
CA GLU A 660 15.39 11.33 3.50
C GLU A 660 15.94 11.49 2.08
N GLU A 661 15.64 10.54 1.17
CA GLU A 661 16.03 10.64 -0.24
C GLU A 661 15.18 11.70 -0.95
N ALA A 662 13.86 11.64 -0.79
CA ALA A 662 12.94 12.61 -1.36
C ALA A 662 13.23 14.04 -0.84
N SER A 663 13.49 14.18 0.46
CA SER A 663 13.80 15.47 1.10
C SER A 663 15.11 16.07 0.59
N LYS A 664 16.15 15.25 0.34
CA LYS A 664 17.42 15.71 -0.27
C LYS A 664 17.20 16.26 -1.67
N ASP A 665 16.43 15.56 -2.51
CA ASP A 665 16.16 16.00 -3.88
C ASP A 665 15.29 17.27 -3.89
N LEU A 666 14.25 17.35 -3.04
CA LEU A 666 13.44 18.55 -2.85
C LEU A 666 14.28 19.76 -2.41
N LEU A 667 15.14 19.58 -1.40
CA LEU A 667 16.06 20.61 -0.92
C LEU A 667 17.03 21.06 -2.03
N PHE A 668 17.56 20.12 -2.82
CA PHE A 668 18.46 20.42 -3.94
C PHE A 668 17.79 21.28 -5.02
N GLN A 669 16.54 20.96 -5.42
CA GLN A 669 15.79 21.80 -6.35
C GLN A 669 15.48 23.18 -5.74
N TRP A 670 15.14 23.22 -4.45
CA TRP A 670 14.84 24.47 -3.73
C TRP A 670 16.04 25.41 -3.67
N TYR A 671 17.22 24.90 -3.31
CA TYR A 671 18.47 25.67 -3.37
C TYR A 671 18.76 26.16 -4.79
N THR A 672 18.62 25.28 -5.79
CA THR A 672 18.86 25.63 -7.20
C THR A 672 17.97 26.78 -7.68
N LEU A 673 16.68 26.77 -7.33
CA LEU A 673 15.74 27.84 -7.67
C LEU A 673 16.01 29.14 -6.89
N ARG A 674 16.39 29.02 -5.61
CA ARG A 674 16.72 30.18 -4.76
C ARG A 674 17.97 30.91 -5.25
N PHE A 675 19.05 30.18 -5.57
CA PHE A 675 20.32 30.78 -6.01
C PHE A 675 20.27 31.34 -7.43
N LYS A 676 19.44 30.79 -8.34
CA LYS A 676 19.21 31.40 -9.66
C LYS A 676 18.60 32.80 -9.54
N ARG A 677 17.70 33.02 -8.58
CA ARG A 677 17.04 34.32 -8.33
C ARG A 677 17.90 35.37 -7.60
N THR A 678 19.07 35.01 -7.08
CA THR A 678 20.05 35.98 -6.52
C THR A 678 21.17 36.34 -7.50
N LEU A 679 21.21 35.71 -8.67
CA LEU A 679 22.17 35.95 -9.75
C LEU A 679 21.52 36.54 -11.02
N SER A 680 20.23 36.88 -10.95
CA SER A 680 19.44 37.59 -11.95
C SER A 680 18.75 38.80 -11.32
#